data_AF-A0A516PUR1-F1
#
_entry.id   AF-A0A516PUR1-F1
#
_cell.length_a   1.000
_cell.length_b   1.000
_cell.length_c   1.000
_cell.angle_alpha   90.00
_cell.angle_beta   90.00
_cell.angle_gamma   90.00
#
_symmetry.space_group_name_H-M   'P 1'
#
loop_
_entity.id
_entity.type
_entity.pdbx_description
1 polymer ?
#
loop_
_entity_poly.entity_id
_entity_poly.type
_entity_poly.pdbx_seq_one_letter_code
_entity_poly.pdbx_strand_id
1 'polypeptide(L)'
;MRMRFDPSTGADEAAFYAARDALLDEFEGWRAGRGDPDSGMVVSDAALFLDWRYNYSTGVLDDYDGQDLDEFLLGWCPRKLTAPPDMAPQLCRDVGQLINFLAATGRLVGGSRRATALTAYANELAPRVRRAMDDPSNFGMAKSIFAGVDLDAMPSVDDPEAMQQFLDQKMAELNALPYEERKALTDPDISDDLGTAPAPYLHISPTTAELERAAVAAPITGKIEALRDYLGAEGKALTNTGNLKLVDGKALVDLLDTGDQVDPAIGDRTFKTTSSADLRRLRLIVELAKSAGAVRVYRRRLVPVKGWSRRDPTDRASGVVTAAAVEGPLWLSFGGARVESLLMEYVDDALPHWLTMLLPSDVLPFDEVADVLGNLISDEVEPRPPYWTAERIVQSVADNLARSIEVLELVGAIRWNDREQVTSEFGQIRQRGGALSLTALGRHVVSRIASEVGYPIQRVDLADAEPSELFAAIEQVNEADLPGLIASWQPNLAPKDRARRIAEAVARAAMPRERLAGMAVLDEIGTEASEPYVRQLLDGPLAGHAASWLLAHDLADVDEVGDYIDAGFVIDLLATCQDDPEELCALFLHESPAGGPDELLDQMWQHDAPETEVVLEVLGQHLTDRRLAKAARKALFKHRSRAAQH
;
A
#
# COMPACT_ATOMS: atom_id res chain seq x y z
N MET A 1 -32.43 36.28 -17.46
CA MET A 1 -31.18 35.53 -17.32
C MET A 1 -31.49 34.18 -16.69
N ARG A 2 -30.88 33.09 -17.15
CA ARG A 2 -31.03 31.77 -16.52
C ARG A 2 -30.27 31.78 -15.18
N MET A 3 -30.88 31.23 -14.12
CA MET A 3 -30.31 31.23 -12.75
C MET A 3 -30.15 29.82 -12.17
N ARG A 4 -30.49 28.79 -12.94
CA ARG A 4 -30.47 27.39 -12.50
C ARG A 4 -29.75 26.56 -13.53
N PHE A 5 -28.71 25.88 -13.05
CA PHE A 5 -27.79 25.10 -13.85
C PHE A 5 -27.66 23.73 -13.18
N ASP A 6 -27.62 22.68 -13.97
CA ASP A 6 -27.38 21.33 -13.48
C ASP A 6 -25.87 21.03 -13.56
N PRO A 7 -25.14 21.05 -12.44
CA PRO A 7 -23.71 20.77 -12.43
C PRO A 7 -23.39 19.30 -12.73
N SER A 8 -24.36 18.38 -12.60
CA SER A 8 -24.12 16.93 -12.70
C SER A 8 -23.92 16.42 -14.13
N THR A 9 -24.35 17.18 -15.14
CA THR A 9 -24.35 16.74 -16.55
C THR A 9 -23.28 17.43 -17.42
N GLY A 10 -22.61 18.47 -16.91
CA GLY A 10 -21.62 19.28 -17.65
C GLY A 10 -22.19 20.09 -18.83
N ALA A 11 -23.42 19.83 -19.27
CA ALA A 11 -24.05 20.48 -20.41
C ALA A 11 -24.33 21.98 -20.19
N ASP A 12 -24.44 22.38 -18.92
CA ASP A 12 -24.79 23.74 -18.51
C ASP A 12 -23.59 24.65 -18.20
N GLU A 13 -22.36 24.14 -18.25
CA GLU A 13 -21.16 24.87 -17.77
C GLU A 13 -20.89 26.15 -18.56
N ALA A 14 -20.86 26.08 -19.89
CA ALA A 14 -20.70 27.26 -20.74
C ALA A 14 -21.85 28.27 -20.55
N ALA A 15 -23.06 27.77 -20.28
CA ALA A 15 -24.22 28.62 -20.02
C ALA A 15 -24.17 29.24 -18.61
N PHE A 16 -23.59 28.54 -17.62
CA PHE A 16 -23.34 29.05 -16.29
C PHE A 16 -22.31 30.18 -16.33
N TYR A 17 -21.13 29.97 -16.91
CA TYR A 17 -20.09 31.00 -16.93
C TYR A 17 -20.54 32.25 -17.70
N ALA A 18 -21.24 32.09 -18.83
CA ALA A 18 -21.82 33.21 -19.55
C ALA A 18 -22.88 33.98 -18.73
N ALA A 19 -23.67 33.28 -17.91
CA ALA A 19 -24.63 33.90 -17.02
C ALA A 19 -23.96 34.56 -15.80
N ARG A 20 -22.96 33.90 -15.20
CA ARG A 20 -22.17 34.41 -14.08
C ARG A 20 -21.48 35.71 -14.46
N ASP A 21 -20.79 35.75 -15.60
CA ASP A 21 -20.05 36.94 -16.04
C ASP A 21 -21.03 38.11 -16.30
N ALA A 22 -22.16 37.84 -16.97
CA ALA A 22 -23.21 38.84 -17.15
C ALA A 22 -23.82 39.34 -15.82
N LEU A 23 -23.95 38.45 -14.82
CA LEU A 23 -24.45 38.81 -13.51
C LEU A 23 -23.46 39.68 -12.72
N LEU A 24 -22.17 39.40 -12.85
CA LEU A 24 -21.09 40.16 -12.21
C LEU A 24 -20.95 41.55 -12.84
N ASP A 25 -21.06 41.66 -14.18
CA ASP A 25 -21.11 42.95 -14.88
C ASP A 25 -22.29 43.81 -14.41
N GLU A 26 -23.48 43.20 -14.28
CA GLU A 26 -24.67 43.90 -13.74
C GLU A 26 -24.50 44.29 -12.27
N PHE A 27 -23.85 43.44 -11.46
CA PHE A 27 -23.57 43.69 -10.05
C PHE A 27 -22.60 44.86 -9.87
N GLU A 28 -21.52 44.89 -10.64
CA GLU A 28 -20.54 45.98 -10.67
C GLU A 28 -21.22 47.31 -11.05
N GLY A 29 -22.02 47.32 -12.12
CA GLY A 29 -22.77 48.49 -12.54
C GLY A 29 -23.80 48.97 -11.50
N TRP A 30 -24.47 48.05 -10.81
CA TRP A 30 -25.42 48.37 -9.74
C TRP A 30 -24.75 49.02 -8.52
N ARG A 31 -23.51 48.61 -8.18
CA ARG A 31 -22.71 49.21 -7.10
C ARG A 31 -22.19 50.60 -7.49
N ALA A 32 -21.67 50.75 -8.70
CA ALA A 32 -21.21 52.04 -9.22
C ALA A 32 -22.31 53.11 -9.17
N GLY A 33 -23.55 52.74 -9.50
CA GLY A 33 -24.71 53.63 -9.43
C GLY A 33 -25.11 54.10 -8.01
N ARG A 34 -24.59 53.45 -6.96
CA ARG A 34 -24.84 53.79 -5.54
C ARG A 34 -23.70 54.59 -4.90
N GLY A 35 -22.68 54.97 -5.68
CA GLY A 35 -21.54 55.74 -5.19
C GLY A 35 -20.51 54.92 -4.41
N ASP A 36 -20.44 53.61 -4.68
CA ASP A 36 -19.45 52.67 -4.13
C ASP A 36 -18.57 52.13 -5.28
N PRO A 37 -17.62 52.94 -5.80
CA PRO A 37 -17.08 52.76 -7.14
C PRO A 37 -15.84 51.87 -7.20
N ASP A 38 -15.28 51.44 -6.06
CA ASP A 38 -13.97 50.82 -6.07
C ASP A 38 -13.79 49.74 -5.00
N SER A 39 -13.79 48.49 -5.46
CA SER A 39 -12.96 47.40 -4.95
C SER A 39 -13.21 46.19 -5.83
N GLY A 40 -12.32 45.93 -6.80
CA GLY A 40 -12.36 44.72 -7.63
C GLY A 40 -12.40 43.41 -6.80
N MET A 41 -12.03 43.50 -5.53
CA MET A 41 -12.14 42.43 -4.54
C MET A 41 -13.59 41.99 -4.28
N VAL A 42 -14.56 42.92 -4.24
CA VAL A 42 -15.98 42.60 -3.97
C VAL A 42 -16.60 41.80 -5.13
N VAL A 43 -16.22 42.13 -6.37
CA VAL A 43 -16.67 41.39 -7.55
C VAL A 43 -16.00 40.02 -7.60
N SER A 44 -14.73 39.92 -7.20
CA SER A 44 -14.01 38.65 -7.05
C SER A 44 -14.65 37.75 -5.99
N ASP A 45 -15.02 38.29 -4.83
CA ASP A 45 -15.67 37.55 -3.74
C ASP A 45 -17.08 37.09 -4.13
N ALA A 46 -17.81 37.93 -4.89
CA ALA A 46 -19.09 37.55 -5.47
C ALA A 46 -18.94 36.43 -6.52
N ALA A 47 -17.90 36.49 -7.37
CA ALA A 47 -17.58 35.44 -8.33
C ALA A 47 -17.27 34.12 -7.62
N LEU A 48 -16.46 34.18 -6.55
CA LEU A 48 -16.10 33.04 -5.72
C LEU A 48 -17.33 32.34 -5.12
N PHE A 49 -18.31 33.11 -4.63
CA PHE A 49 -19.53 32.55 -4.07
C PHE A 49 -20.44 31.91 -5.12
N LEU A 50 -20.54 32.51 -6.32
CA LEU A 50 -21.30 31.94 -7.43
C LEU A 50 -20.64 30.67 -7.99
N ASP A 51 -19.31 30.69 -8.10
CA ASP A 51 -18.51 29.54 -8.51
C ASP A 51 -18.61 28.41 -7.47
N TRP A 52 -18.62 28.75 -6.18
CA TRP A 52 -18.89 27.76 -5.14
C TRP A 52 -20.27 27.13 -5.31
N ARG A 53 -21.31 27.97 -5.50
CA ARG A 53 -22.70 27.52 -5.62
C ARG A 53 -22.91 26.58 -6.80
N TYR A 54 -22.18 26.80 -7.90
CA TYR A 54 -22.23 25.94 -9.08
C TYR A 54 -21.40 24.68 -8.95
N ASN A 55 -20.14 24.81 -8.50
CA ASN A 55 -19.20 23.68 -8.54
C ASN A 55 -19.36 22.73 -7.35
N TYR A 56 -19.79 23.22 -6.18
CA TYR A 56 -19.75 22.45 -4.93
C TYR A 56 -21.11 22.32 -4.24
N SER A 57 -22.19 22.84 -4.84
CA SER A 57 -23.52 22.87 -4.22
C SER A 57 -24.62 22.55 -5.25
N THR A 58 -25.62 23.40 -5.43
CA THR A 58 -26.85 23.07 -6.17
C THR A 58 -26.92 23.63 -7.59
N GLY A 59 -26.03 24.55 -7.98
CA GLY A 59 -26.13 25.29 -9.25
C GLY A 59 -27.33 26.23 -9.35
N VAL A 60 -28.05 26.45 -8.25
CA VAL A 60 -29.18 27.38 -8.14
C VAL A 60 -28.68 28.71 -7.57
N LEU A 61 -28.57 29.71 -8.44
CA LEU A 61 -27.97 31.02 -8.14
C LEU A 61 -28.99 32.04 -7.59
N ASP A 62 -30.28 31.68 -7.53
CA ASP A 62 -31.38 32.56 -7.14
C ASP A 62 -32.07 32.20 -5.83
N ASP A 63 -31.69 31.09 -5.18
CA ASP A 63 -32.27 30.61 -3.93
C ASP A 63 -31.15 30.25 -2.96
N TYR A 64 -31.09 30.96 -1.83
CA TYR A 64 -30.09 30.76 -0.78
C TYR A 64 -30.75 30.73 0.59
N ASP A 65 -30.22 29.95 1.51
CA ASP A 65 -30.60 29.96 2.92
C ASP A 65 -29.40 30.10 3.87
N GLY A 66 -29.64 29.95 5.18
CA GLY A 66 -28.57 30.06 6.19
C GLY A 66 -27.60 28.88 6.16
N GLN A 67 -28.06 27.69 5.77
CA GLN A 67 -27.20 26.51 5.67
C GLN A 67 -26.19 26.68 4.54
N ASP A 68 -26.62 27.27 3.42
CA ASP A 68 -25.71 27.61 2.32
C ASP A 68 -24.58 28.57 2.75
N LEU A 69 -24.89 29.52 3.63
CA LEU A 69 -23.90 30.46 4.17
C LEU A 69 -22.95 29.80 5.17
N ASP A 70 -23.45 28.90 6.02
CA ASP A 70 -22.61 28.09 6.91
C ASP A 70 -21.67 27.19 6.11
N GLU A 71 -22.18 26.50 5.09
CA GLU A 71 -21.40 25.60 4.25
C GLU A 71 -20.30 26.34 3.47
N PHE A 72 -20.63 27.47 2.84
CA PHE A 72 -19.64 28.27 2.12
C PHE A 72 -18.61 28.91 3.05
N LEU A 73 -19.07 29.63 4.09
CA LEU A 73 -18.20 30.49 4.90
C LEU A 73 -17.46 29.75 6.01
N LEU A 74 -18.06 28.72 6.61
CA LEU A 74 -17.46 27.94 7.72
C LEU A 74 -16.94 26.58 7.28
N GLY A 75 -17.41 26.03 6.15
CA GLY A 75 -16.92 24.76 5.60
C GLY A 75 -15.88 24.96 4.50
N TRP A 76 -16.31 25.53 3.37
CA TRP A 76 -15.51 25.60 2.15
C TRP A 76 -14.36 26.61 2.23
N CYS A 77 -14.62 27.84 2.72
CA CYS A 77 -13.60 28.90 2.79
C CYS A 77 -12.39 28.53 3.68
N PRO A 78 -12.55 28.03 4.93
CA PRO A 78 -11.42 27.62 5.76
C PRO A 78 -10.55 26.55 5.10
N ARG A 79 -11.17 25.62 4.38
CA ARG A 79 -10.50 24.46 3.75
C ARG A 79 -9.81 24.80 2.44
N LYS A 80 -10.40 25.64 1.60
CA LYS A 80 -10.00 25.82 0.19
C LYS A 80 -9.58 27.25 -0.18
N LEU A 81 -10.02 28.27 0.55
CA LEU A 81 -9.70 29.66 0.24
C LEU A 81 -8.35 30.07 0.85
N THR A 82 -7.42 30.49 0.00
CA THR A 82 -6.12 31.04 0.39
C THR A 82 -6.24 32.56 0.50
N ALA A 83 -6.57 33.02 1.71
CA ALA A 83 -6.67 34.44 2.06
C ALA A 83 -6.39 34.62 3.56
N PRO A 84 -5.88 35.78 4.00
CA PRO A 84 -5.59 35.98 5.41
C PRO A 84 -6.89 36.07 6.23
N PRO A 85 -6.93 35.59 7.49
CA PRO A 85 -8.17 35.50 8.27
C PRO A 85 -8.86 36.85 8.55
N ASP A 86 -8.14 37.95 8.46
CA ASP A 86 -8.65 39.32 8.60
C ASP A 86 -9.54 39.75 7.42
N MET A 87 -9.51 39.04 6.29
CA MET A 87 -10.43 39.23 5.17
C MET A 87 -11.84 38.71 5.44
N ALA A 88 -12.04 37.84 6.43
CA ALA A 88 -13.34 37.21 6.71
C ALA A 88 -14.50 38.22 6.89
N PRO A 89 -14.37 39.35 7.63
CA PRO A 89 -15.44 40.33 7.72
C PRO A 89 -15.78 41.00 6.39
N GLN A 90 -14.82 41.16 5.48
CA GLN A 90 -15.05 41.74 4.16
C GLN A 90 -15.77 40.73 3.25
N LEU A 91 -15.29 39.48 3.20
CA LEU A 91 -15.93 38.40 2.45
C LEU A 91 -17.41 38.20 2.86
N CYS A 92 -17.69 38.16 4.17
CA CYS A 92 -19.06 38.05 4.68
C CYS A 92 -19.96 39.24 4.25
N ARG A 93 -19.40 40.45 4.22
CA ARG A 93 -20.12 41.64 3.72
C ARG A 93 -20.42 41.51 2.23
N ASP A 94 -19.45 41.06 1.44
CA ASP A 94 -19.53 41.03 -0.02
C ASP A 94 -20.48 39.96 -0.55
N VAL A 95 -20.51 38.79 0.09
CA VAL A 95 -21.57 37.78 -0.11
C VAL A 95 -22.95 38.40 0.16
N GLY A 96 -23.08 39.17 1.26
CA GLY A 96 -24.31 39.90 1.57
C GLY A 96 -24.68 40.96 0.52
N GLN A 97 -23.69 41.64 -0.08
CA GLN A 97 -23.93 42.61 -1.15
C GLN A 97 -24.49 41.95 -2.41
N LEU A 98 -23.95 40.79 -2.81
CA LEU A 98 -24.47 40.03 -3.94
C LEU A 98 -25.92 39.57 -3.71
N ILE A 99 -26.23 39.04 -2.53
CA ILE A 99 -27.60 38.61 -2.16
C ILE A 99 -28.57 39.81 -2.21
N ASN A 100 -28.15 40.99 -1.74
CA ASN A 100 -28.96 42.21 -1.82
C ASN A 100 -29.16 42.68 -3.26
N PHE A 101 -28.16 42.56 -4.11
CA PHE A 101 -28.27 42.85 -5.54
C PHE A 101 -29.28 41.93 -6.22
N LEU A 102 -29.23 40.62 -5.95
CA LEU A 102 -30.19 39.64 -6.47
C LEU A 102 -31.62 39.99 -6.03
N ALA A 103 -31.83 40.44 -4.80
CA ALA A 103 -33.14 40.88 -4.35
C ALA A 103 -33.57 42.23 -4.96
N ALA A 104 -32.66 43.20 -5.06
CA ALA A 104 -32.93 44.52 -5.62
C ALA A 104 -33.30 44.45 -7.12
N THR A 105 -32.80 43.43 -7.82
CA THR A 105 -33.13 43.15 -9.22
C THR A 105 -34.30 42.18 -9.39
N GLY A 106 -34.96 41.78 -8.29
CA GLY A 106 -36.13 40.89 -8.31
C GLY A 106 -35.82 39.44 -8.66
N ARG A 107 -34.56 39.02 -8.57
CA ARG A 107 -34.09 37.67 -8.92
C ARG A 107 -34.06 36.72 -7.73
N LEU A 108 -33.84 37.19 -6.51
CA LEU A 108 -33.77 36.33 -5.32
C LEU A 108 -35.14 35.76 -4.91
N VAL A 109 -35.23 34.43 -4.78
CA VAL A 109 -36.38 33.71 -4.22
C VAL A 109 -36.58 34.10 -2.75
N GLY A 110 -37.73 34.70 -2.43
CA GLY A 110 -38.03 35.24 -1.10
C GLY A 110 -37.75 36.74 -0.92
N GLY A 111 -37.20 37.41 -1.96
CA GLY A 111 -37.12 38.86 -2.09
C GLY A 111 -36.33 39.58 -0.98
N SER A 112 -36.55 40.89 -0.86
CA SER A 112 -35.73 41.78 0.01
C SER A 112 -35.75 41.39 1.49
N ARG A 113 -36.84 40.78 1.99
CA ARG A 113 -36.91 40.33 3.39
C ARG A 113 -35.93 39.18 3.66
N ARG A 114 -35.86 38.21 2.75
CA ARG A 114 -34.89 37.11 2.85
C ARG A 114 -33.46 37.62 2.68
N ALA A 115 -33.22 38.52 1.72
CA ALA A 115 -31.90 39.14 1.54
C ALA A 115 -31.41 39.87 2.79
N THR A 116 -32.29 40.63 3.45
CA THR A 116 -31.98 41.33 4.70
C THR A 116 -31.58 40.35 5.80
N ALA A 117 -32.31 39.23 5.94
CA ALA A 117 -32.03 38.22 6.94
C ALA A 117 -30.69 37.50 6.69
N LEU A 118 -30.45 37.08 5.45
CA LEU A 118 -29.20 36.41 5.05
C LEU A 118 -27.98 37.33 5.15
N THR A 119 -28.14 38.60 4.79
CA THR A 119 -27.07 39.60 4.94
C THR A 119 -26.72 39.82 6.41
N ALA A 120 -27.73 39.93 7.28
CA ALA A 120 -27.50 40.07 8.72
C ALA A 120 -26.79 38.82 9.27
N TYR A 121 -27.22 37.63 8.85
CA TYR A 121 -26.64 36.36 9.26
C TYR A 121 -25.18 36.20 8.81
N ALA A 122 -24.87 36.45 7.53
CA ALA A 122 -23.49 36.40 7.03
C ALA A 122 -22.55 37.32 7.83
N ASN A 123 -23.00 38.54 8.16
CA ASN A 123 -22.22 39.48 8.98
C ASN A 123 -22.03 38.99 10.44
N GLU A 124 -23.02 38.31 11.01
CA GLU A 124 -22.93 37.69 12.34
C GLU A 124 -21.92 36.53 12.37
N LEU A 125 -21.77 35.80 11.26
CA LEU A 125 -20.80 34.70 11.12
C LEU A 125 -19.34 35.15 11.06
N ALA A 126 -19.05 36.41 10.68
CA ALA A 126 -17.68 36.87 10.42
C ALA A 126 -16.63 36.54 11.51
N PRO A 127 -16.90 36.68 12.83
CA PRO A 127 -15.94 36.29 13.86
C PRO A 127 -15.68 34.77 13.92
N ARG A 128 -16.68 33.94 13.59
CA ARG A 128 -16.56 32.48 13.51
C ARG A 128 -15.79 32.07 12.27
N VAL A 129 -16.06 32.70 11.13
CA VAL A 129 -15.34 32.50 9.86
C VAL A 129 -13.87 32.83 10.02
N ARG A 130 -13.55 33.98 10.63
CA ARG A 130 -12.17 34.35 10.94
C ARG A 130 -11.45 33.29 11.77
N ARG A 131 -12.08 32.78 12.83
CA ARG A 131 -11.48 31.73 13.67
C ARG A 131 -11.26 30.44 12.88
N ALA A 132 -12.24 30.03 12.08
CA ALA A 132 -12.11 28.83 11.25
C ALA A 132 -11.01 28.96 10.20
N MET A 133 -10.87 30.15 9.57
CA MET A 133 -9.80 30.45 8.61
C MET A 133 -8.41 30.57 9.24
N ASP A 134 -8.32 30.86 10.54
CA ASP A 134 -7.09 30.98 11.33
C ASP A 134 -6.67 29.66 11.98
N ASP A 135 -7.53 28.64 11.93
CA ASP A 135 -7.34 27.34 12.57
C ASP A 135 -6.80 26.30 11.57
N PRO A 136 -5.53 25.88 11.70
CA PRO A 136 -4.88 24.98 10.74
C PRO A 136 -5.55 23.61 10.60
N SER A 137 -6.30 23.13 11.61
CA SER A 137 -7.00 21.84 11.50
C SER A 137 -8.16 21.88 10.51
N ASN A 138 -8.57 23.06 10.04
CA ASN A 138 -9.63 23.22 9.05
C ASN A 138 -9.09 23.37 7.62
N PHE A 139 -7.76 23.29 7.40
CA PHE A 139 -7.15 23.50 6.10
C PHE A 139 -7.17 22.22 5.26
N GLY A 140 -7.50 22.33 3.97
CA GLY A 140 -7.29 21.25 3.04
C GLY A 140 -5.84 21.20 2.58
N MET A 141 -5.37 20.02 2.15
CA MET A 141 -3.98 19.74 1.77
C MET A 141 -3.28 20.84 0.95
N ALA A 142 -3.95 21.37 -0.08
CA ALA A 142 -3.40 22.44 -0.90
C ALA A 142 -3.11 23.74 -0.13
N LYS A 143 -3.95 24.10 0.86
CA LYS A 143 -3.77 25.29 1.69
C LYS A 143 -2.71 25.07 2.78
N SER A 144 -2.56 23.85 3.28
CA SER A 144 -1.53 23.45 4.25
C SER A 144 -0.11 23.69 3.72
N ILE A 145 0.12 23.47 2.43
CA ILE A 145 1.39 23.73 1.74
C ILE A 145 1.75 25.23 1.72
N PHE A 146 0.75 26.12 1.69
CA PHE A 146 0.94 27.58 1.64
C PHE A 146 0.75 28.27 3.00
N ALA A 147 0.42 27.53 4.06
CA ALA A 147 0.25 28.06 5.40
C ALA A 147 1.61 28.55 5.96
N GLY A 148 1.81 29.87 5.95
CA GLY A 148 3.07 30.52 6.35
C GLY A 148 3.81 31.25 5.23
N VAL A 149 3.28 31.27 4.00
CA VAL A 149 3.76 32.15 2.93
C VAL A 149 3.27 33.58 3.18
N ASP A 150 4.21 34.53 3.20
CA ASP A 150 3.88 35.96 3.15
C ASP A 150 3.26 36.28 1.79
N LEU A 151 1.94 36.46 1.76
CA LEU A 151 1.17 36.71 0.54
C LEU A 151 1.59 38.01 -0.16
N ASP A 152 2.16 38.98 0.58
CA ASP A 152 2.70 40.22 0.01
C ASP A 152 4.02 40.00 -0.74
N ALA A 153 4.67 38.84 -0.54
CA ALA A 153 5.90 38.45 -1.23
C ALA A 153 5.67 37.53 -2.43
N MET A 154 4.41 37.15 -2.73
CA MET A 154 4.10 36.34 -3.91
C MET A 154 4.25 37.16 -5.20
N PRO A 155 4.93 36.63 -6.24
CA PRO A 155 4.97 37.24 -7.55
C PRO A 155 3.57 37.35 -8.17
N SER A 156 3.37 38.32 -9.07
CA SER A 156 2.13 38.43 -9.84
C SER A 156 1.90 37.19 -10.71
N VAL A 157 0.64 36.78 -10.86
CA VAL A 157 0.20 35.66 -11.72
C VAL A 157 0.50 35.92 -13.21
N ASP A 158 0.69 37.18 -13.59
CA ASP A 158 1.02 37.59 -14.96
C ASP A 158 2.50 37.36 -15.35
N ASP A 159 3.34 36.91 -14.41
CA ASP A 159 4.73 36.52 -14.64
C ASP A 159 4.94 35.03 -14.29
N PRO A 160 4.73 34.11 -15.26
CA PRO A 160 4.85 32.68 -15.04
C PRO A 160 6.26 32.23 -14.65
N GLU A 161 7.29 32.97 -15.07
CA GLU A 161 8.69 32.61 -14.81
C GLU A 161 9.09 33.00 -13.39
N ALA A 162 8.64 34.16 -12.90
CA ALA A 162 8.80 34.55 -11.50
C ALA A 162 7.99 33.67 -10.55
N MET A 163 6.77 33.28 -10.93
CA MET A 163 5.95 32.34 -10.16
C MET A 163 6.62 30.97 -10.05
N GLN A 164 7.15 30.44 -11.16
CA GLN A 164 7.86 29.15 -11.16
C GLN A 164 9.12 29.19 -10.28
N GLN A 165 9.92 30.26 -10.34
CA GLN A 165 11.11 30.42 -9.49
C GLN A 165 10.76 30.51 -8.01
N PHE A 166 9.66 31.19 -7.68
CA PHE A 166 9.15 31.28 -6.32
C PHE A 166 8.71 29.92 -5.78
N LEU A 167 7.97 29.14 -6.59
CA LEU A 167 7.55 27.78 -6.25
C LEU A 167 8.76 26.84 -6.09
N ASP A 168 9.70 26.88 -7.02
CA ASP A 168 10.94 26.07 -6.95
C ASP A 168 11.75 26.39 -5.69
N GLN A 169 11.84 27.67 -5.33
CA GLN A 169 12.52 28.11 -4.12
C GLN A 169 11.82 27.64 -2.85
N LYS A 170 10.49 27.75 -2.78
CA LYS A 170 9.72 27.30 -1.61
C LYS A 170 9.74 25.79 -1.45
N MET A 171 9.67 25.06 -2.56
CA MET A 171 9.85 23.61 -2.58
C MET A 171 11.27 23.20 -2.15
N ALA A 172 12.30 23.97 -2.54
CA ALA A 172 13.67 23.72 -2.08
C ALA A 172 13.85 24.01 -0.57
N GLU A 173 13.22 25.05 -0.05
CA GLU A 173 13.20 25.38 1.39
C GLU A 173 12.49 24.27 2.21
N LEU A 174 11.33 23.78 1.73
CA LEU A 174 10.60 22.67 2.35
C LEU A 174 11.41 21.37 2.31
N ASN A 175 12.02 21.04 1.17
CA ASN A 175 12.87 19.86 1.02
C ASN A 175 14.17 19.90 1.84
N ALA A 176 14.61 21.09 2.24
CA ALA A 176 15.77 21.26 3.13
C ALA A 176 15.43 21.01 4.61
N LEU A 177 14.14 20.96 4.98
CA LEU A 177 13.72 20.64 6.35
C LEU A 177 14.01 19.17 6.70
N PRO A 178 14.32 18.87 7.98
CA PRO A 178 14.32 17.51 8.51
C PRO A 178 13.01 16.77 8.18
N TYR A 179 13.11 15.47 7.93
CA TYR A 179 11.98 14.64 7.49
C TYR A 179 10.75 14.77 8.41
N GLU A 180 10.95 14.72 9.73
CA GLU A 180 9.88 14.83 10.72
C GLU A 180 9.16 16.19 10.69
N GLU A 181 9.91 17.29 10.47
CA GLU A 181 9.32 18.63 10.36
C GLU A 181 8.57 18.79 9.04
N ARG A 182 9.09 18.20 7.96
CA ARG A 182 8.45 18.19 6.64
C ARG A 182 7.13 17.40 6.67
N LYS A 183 7.14 16.22 7.29
CA LYS A 183 5.98 15.34 7.49
C LYS A 183 4.90 16.05 8.31
N ALA A 184 5.27 16.71 9.42
CA ALA A 184 4.31 17.47 10.24
C ALA A 184 3.66 18.66 9.50
N LEU A 185 4.32 19.20 8.48
CA LEU A 185 3.81 20.30 7.64
C LEU A 185 2.90 19.81 6.50
N THR A 186 3.17 18.63 5.93
CA THR A 186 2.45 18.09 4.78
C THR A 186 1.34 17.11 5.15
N ASP A 187 1.40 16.53 6.35
CA ASP A 187 0.56 15.39 6.75
C ASP A 187 0.00 15.59 8.17
N PRO A 188 -0.91 16.57 8.38
CA PRO A 188 -1.32 16.97 9.72
C PRO A 188 -2.33 16.03 10.39
N ASP A 189 -2.73 14.92 9.73
CA ASP A 189 -3.89 14.13 10.15
C ASP A 189 -3.73 12.59 10.04
N ILE A 190 -2.51 12.07 10.19
CA ILE A 190 -2.38 10.70 10.73
C ILE A 190 -2.40 10.83 12.25
N SER A 191 -3.60 10.80 12.80
CA SER A 191 -3.83 10.49 14.21
C SER A 191 -2.85 9.40 14.67
N ASP A 192 -2.04 9.71 15.68
CA ASP A 192 -1.20 8.78 16.45
C ASP A 192 -2.02 7.63 17.11
N ASP A 193 -3.33 7.59 16.87
CA ASP A 193 -4.31 6.66 17.44
C ASP A 193 -4.75 5.55 16.44
N LEU A 194 -4.04 5.37 15.32
CA LEU A 194 -4.01 4.05 14.66
C LEU A 194 -3.24 3.12 15.60
N GLY A 195 -4.00 2.41 16.44
CA GLY A 195 -3.49 1.60 17.53
C GLY A 195 -2.14 0.96 17.24
N THR A 196 -1.16 1.27 18.10
CA THR A 196 0.22 0.73 18.11
C THR A 196 0.32 -0.79 18.32
N ALA A 197 -0.80 -1.50 18.17
CA ALA A 197 -0.79 -2.94 18.10
C ALA A 197 0.00 -3.37 16.85
N PRO A 198 1.02 -4.24 17.00
CA PRO A 198 1.69 -4.80 15.84
C PRO A 198 0.68 -5.50 14.94
N ALA A 199 0.98 -5.53 13.64
CA ALA A 199 0.19 -6.26 12.67
C ALA A 199 -0.09 -7.69 13.17
N PRO A 200 -1.29 -8.24 12.92
CA PRO A 200 -1.73 -9.52 13.50
C PRO A 200 -0.99 -10.75 12.92
N TYR A 201 0.09 -10.54 12.15
CA TYR A 201 0.86 -11.57 11.49
C TYR A 201 2.35 -11.44 11.84
N LEU A 202 3.04 -12.59 11.88
CA LEU A 202 4.47 -12.66 12.07
C LEU A 202 5.19 -12.50 10.73
N HIS A 203 6.02 -11.47 10.57
CA HIS A 203 6.81 -11.29 9.35
C HIS A 203 8.10 -12.10 9.38
N ILE A 204 8.26 -12.96 8.37
CA ILE A 204 9.47 -13.77 8.18
C ILE A 204 10.43 -13.05 7.26
N SER A 205 11.62 -12.75 7.81
CA SER A 205 12.68 -12.14 7.01
C SER A 205 13.21 -13.16 6.01
N PRO A 206 13.32 -12.80 4.71
CA PRO A 206 13.91 -13.68 3.72
C PRO A 206 15.34 -14.06 4.08
N THR A 207 15.71 -15.31 3.81
CA THR A 207 17.06 -15.82 4.04
C THR A 207 18.07 -15.13 3.11
N THR A 208 19.36 -15.15 3.48
CA THR A 208 20.44 -14.59 2.64
C THR A 208 20.43 -15.22 1.24
N ALA A 209 20.25 -16.53 1.13
CA ALA A 209 20.21 -17.23 -0.16
C ALA A 209 19.00 -16.84 -1.03
N GLU A 210 17.84 -16.57 -0.43
CA GLU A 210 16.69 -16.04 -1.16
C GLU A 210 16.92 -14.61 -1.64
N LEU A 211 17.53 -13.76 -0.80
CA LEU A 211 17.87 -12.39 -1.17
C LEU A 211 18.88 -12.34 -2.31
N GLU A 212 19.94 -13.15 -2.26
CA GLU A 212 20.92 -13.25 -3.33
C GLU A 212 20.29 -13.69 -4.65
N ARG A 213 19.44 -14.74 -4.62
CA ARG A 213 18.71 -15.20 -5.80
C ARG A 213 17.78 -14.13 -6.37
N ALA A 214 17.04 -13.41 -5.51
CA ALA A 214 16.16 -12.34 -5.94
C ALA A 214 16.93 -11.13 -6.49
N ALA A 215 18.05 -10.76 -5.87
CA ALA A 215 18.91 -9.68 -6.35
C ALA A 215 19.51 -9.99 -7.73
N VAL A 216 19.95 -11.23 -7.97
CA VAL A 216 20.44 -11.67 -9.29
C VAL A 216 19.32 -11.70 -10.34
N ALA A 217 18.11 -12.11 -9.95
CA ALA A 217 16.98 -12.18 -10.86
C ALA A 217 16.41 -10.79 -11.24
N ALA A 218 16.63 -9.75 -10.44
CA ALA A 218 16.12 -8.41 -10.66
C ALA A 218 16.71 -7.77 -11.94
N PRO A 219 15.91 -7.53 -13.00
CA PRO A 219 16.43 -7.07 -14.29
C PRO A 219 17.15 -5.72 -14.23
N ILE A 220 16.76 -4.84 -13.31
CA ILE A 220 17.38 -3.51 -13.16
C ILE A 220 18.88 -3.58 -12.83
N THR A 221 19.34 -4.62 -12.12
CA THR A 221 20.73 -4.72 -11.65
C THR A 221 21.71 -4.76 -12.82
N GLY A 222 21.42 -5.59 -13.81
CA GLY A 222 22.21 -5.67 -15.05
C GLY A 222 22.15 -4.37 -15.86
N LYS A 223 20.98 -3.71 -15.93
CA LYS A 223 20.83 -2.42 -16.63
C LYS A 223 21.65 -1.31 -15.96
N ILE A 224 21.71 -1.26 -14.63
CA ILE A 224 22.52 -0.28 -13.90
C ILE A 224 24.02 -0.53 -14.13
N GLU A 225 24.50 -1.77 -14.10
CA GLU A 225 25.90 -2.05 -14.39
C GLU A 225 26.27 -1.72 -15.85
N ALA A 226 25.41 -2.06 -16.82
CA ALA A 226 25.60 -1.68 -18.23
C ALA A 226 25.63 -0.15 -18.42
N LEU A 227 24.78 0.60 -17.71
CA LEU A 227 24.82 2.06 -17.70
C LEU A 227 26.18 2.56 -17.17
N ARG A 228 26.65 2.02 -16.04
CA ARG A 228 27.94 2.42 -15.45
C ARG A 228 29.12 2.14 -16.39
N ASP A 229 29.11 1.00 -17.06
CA ASP A 229 30.12 0.63 -18.05
C ASP A 229 30.11 1.57 -19.25
N TYR A 230 28.93 1.93 -19.77
CA TYR A 230 28.78 2.90 -20.85
C TYR A 230 29.32 4.29 -20.47
N LEU A 231 29.06 4.73 -19.23
CA LEU A 231 29.53 6.02 -18.73
C LEU A 231 31.07 6.06 -18.63
N GLY A 232 31.69 4.94 -18.26
CA GLY A 232 33.12 4.83 -18.02
C GLY A 232 33.60 5.69 -16.84
N ALA A 233 34.91 5.62 -16.54
CA ALA A 233 35.48 6.28 -15.36
C ALA A 233 35.35 7.82 -15.39
N GLU A 234 35.31 8.43 -16.58
CA GLU A 234 35.16 9.87 -16.76
C GLU A 234 33.68 10.32 -16.83
N GLY A 235 32.74 9.39 -16.95
CA GLY A 235 31.32 9.67 -17.17
C GLY A 235 30.99 10.33 -18.51
N LYS A 236 29.74 10.76 -18.68
CA LYS A 236 29.25 11.46 -19.89
C LYS A 236 28.78 12.87 -19.57
N ALA A 237 29.00 13.79 -20.49
CA ALA A 237 28.62 15.19 -20.32
C ALA A 237 27.10 15.40 -20.41
N LEU A 238 26.57 16.25 -19.53
CA LEU A 238 25.17 16.64 -19.50
C LEU A 238 24.96 17.98 -20.24
N THR A 239 23.74 18.20 -20.74
CA THR A 239 23.29 19.47 -21.32
C THR A 239 23.20 20.57 -20.24
N ASN A 240 22.88 21.80 -20.64
CA ASN A 240 22.61 22.89 -19.69
C ASN A 240 21.42 22.59 -18.77
N THR A 241 20.46 21.80 -19.26
CA THR A 241 19.26 21.37 -18.52
C THR A 241 19.49 20.08 -17.72
N GLY A 242 20.75 19.64 -17.56
CA GLY A 242 21.07 18.47 -16.74
C GLY A 242 20.77 17.11 -17.37
N ASN A 243 20.37 17.07 -18.64
CA ASN A 243 20.01 15.83 -19.35
C ASN A 243 21.21 15.21 -20.07
N LEU A 244 21.17 13.90 -20.33
CA LEU A 244 22.13 13.26 -21.23
C LEU A 244 22.04 13.90 -22.63
N LYS A 245 23.17 13.95 -23.35
CA LYS A 245 23.12 14.36 -24.75
C LYS A 245 22.26 13.36 -25.53
N LEU A 246 21.47 13.83 -26.49
CA LEU A 246 20.57 12.97 -27.25
C LEU A 246 21.27 11.79 -27.93
N VAL A 247 22.52 11.96 -28.37
CA VAL A 247 23.35 10.87 -28.93
C VAL A 247 23.58 9.77 -27.89
N ASP A 248 23.96 10.14 -26.66
CA ASP A 248 24.13 9.18 -25.57
C ASP A 248 22.78 8.58 -25.15
N GLY A 249 21.71 9.38 -25.15
CA GLY A 249 20.35 8.93 -24.85
C GLY A 249 19.89 7.83 -25.81
N LYS A 250 20.02 8.04 -27.13
CA LYS A 250 19.65 7.04 -28.14
C LYS A 250 20.49 5.76 -28.02
N ALA A 251 21.79 5.89 -27.79
CA ALA A 251 22.67 4.73 -27.60
C ALA A 251 22.30 3.91 -26.35
N LEU A 252 21.87 4.57 -25.27
CA LEU A 252 21.47 3.90 -24.03
C LEU A 252 20.09 3.25 -24.12
N VAL A 253 19.17 3.73 -24.95
CA VAL A 253 17.89 3.05 -25.20
C VAL A 253 18.12 1.64 -25.73
N ASP A 254 18.98 1.52 -26.75
CA ASP A 254 19.31 0.22 -27.36
C ASP A 254 20.14 -0.64 -26.41
N LEU A 255 21.16 -0.06 -25.76
CA LEU A 255 22.06 -0.81 -24.87
C LEU A 255 21.34 -1.38 -23.64
N LEU A 256 20.49 -0.56 -23.02
CA LEU A 256 19.78 -0.94 -21.81
C LEU A 256 18.47 -1.67 -22.11
N ASP A 257 18.08 -1.79 -23.38
CA ASP A 257 16.79 -2.33 -23.80
C ASP A 257 15.64 -1.71 -22.99
N THR A 258 15.50 -0.38 -23.08
CA THR A 258 14.49 0.35 -22.31
C THR A 258 13.10 0.24 -22.94
N GLY A 259 13.04 -0.03 -24.25
CA GLY A 259 11.80 -0.02 -25.02
C GLY A 259 11.23 1.38 -25.26
N ASP A 260 11.99 2.45 -25.01
CA ASP A 260 11.59 3.80 -25.43
C ASP A 260 11.54 3.88 -26.97
N GLN A 261 10.49 4.45 -27.52
CA GLN A 261 10.40 4.71 -28.95
C GLN A 261 11.10 6.01 -29.31
N VAL A 262 12.13 5.91 -30.16
CA VAL A 262 12.81 7.07 -30.74
C VAL A 262 12.05 7.49 -31.99
N ASP A 263 11.67 8.78 -32.05
CA ASP A 263 10.89 9.37 -33.12
C ASP A 263 9.54 8.63 -33.37
N PRO A 264 8.64 8.52 -32.37
CA PRO A 264 7.43 7.70 -32.46
C PRO A 264 6.46 8.18 -33.55
N ALA A 265 5.85 7.22 -34.26
CA ALA A 265 4.77 7.48 -35.20
C ALA A 265 3.41 7.34 -34.51
N ILE A 266 2.65 8.43 -34.43
CA ILE A 266 1.29 8.44 -33.88
C ILE A 266 0.35 8.84 -35.02
N GLY A 267 -0.44 7.86 -35.50
CA GLY A 267 -1.18 7.99 -36.75
C GLY A 267 -0.24 8.25 -37.93
N ASP A 268 -0.57 9.24 -38.76
CA ASP A 268 0.23 9.61 -39.94
C ASP A 268 1.42 10.54 -39.64
N ARG A 269 1.68 10.86 -38.36
CA ARG A 269 2.69 11.85 -37.95
C ARG A 269 3.81 11.21 -37.12
N THR A 270 5.04 11.44 -37.54
CA THR A 270 6.24 11.13 -36.76
C THR A 270 6.61 12.31 -35.87
N PHE A 271 6.70 12.07 -34.56
CA PHE A 271 7.09 13.07 -33.58
C PHE A 271 8.58 12.93 -33.30
N LYS A 272 9.38 13.89 -33.76
CA LYS A 272 10.83 13.84 -33.58
C LYS A 272 11.21 13.96 -32.10
N THR A 273 11.97 13.02 -31.58
CA THR A 273 12.59 13.08 -30.25
C THR A 273 13.67 14.16 -30.26
N THR A 274 13.46 15.22 -29.48
CA THR A 274 14.36 16.38 -29.44
C THR A 274 15.23 16.42 -28.18
N SER A 275 14.81 15.72 -27.13
CA SER A 275 15.52 15.64 -25.86
C SER A 275 15.61 14.20 -25.36
N SER A 276 16.68 13.85 -24.63
CA SER A 276 16.70 12.58 -23.89
C SER A 276 15.71 12.56 -22.73
N ALA A 277 15.20 13.73 -22.30
CA ALA A 277 14.14 13.82 -21.30
C ALA A 277 12.80 13.22 -21.78
N ASP A 278 12.62 13.08 -23.10
CA ASP A 278 11.45 12.46 -23.71
C ASP A 278 11.51 10.91 -23.64
N LEU A 279 12.68 10.34 -23.33
CA LEU A 279 12.93 8.90 -23.20
C LEU A 279 12.69 8.48 -21.74
N ARG A 280 11.42 8.26 -21.40
CA ARG A 280 10.94 8.11 -20.01
C ARG A 280 11.48 6.87 -19.31
N ARG A 281 11.60 5.74 -20.02
CA ARG A 281 12.11 4.50 -19.41
C ARG A 281 13.62 4.57 -19.19
N LEU A 282 14.35 5.23 -20.09
CA LEU A 282 15.75 5.57 -19.87
C LEU A 282 15.91 6.52 -18.68
N ARG A 283 15.07 7.56 -18.57
CA ARG A 283 15.07 8.48 -17.43
C ARG A 283 14.88 7.74 -16.12
N LEU A 284 13.87 6.87 -16.03
CA LEU A 284 13.61 6.02 -14.86
C LEU A 284 14.89 5.29 -14.39
N ILE A 285 15.59 4.61 -15.30
CA ILE A 285 16.81 3.85 -14.95
C ILE A 285 17.91 4.79 -14.45
N VAL A 286 18.09 5.96 -15.08
CA VAL A 286 19.09 6.94 -14.66
C VAL A 286 18.77 7.52 -13.29
N GLU A 287 17.50 7.86 -13.03
CA GLU A 287 17.06 8.38 -11.73
C GLU A 287 17.18 7.32 -10.64
N LEU A 288 16.71 6.08 -10.86
CA LEU A 288 16.94 4.96 -9.94
C LEU A 288 18.41 4.76 -9.61
N ALA A 289 19.29 4.83 -10.62
CA ALA A 289 20.73 4.69 -10.43
C ALA A 289 21.34 5.87 -9.64
N LYS A 290 20.79 7.08 -9.75
CA LYS A 290 21.20 8.24 -8.95
C LYS A 290 20.77 8.07 -7.50
N SER A 291 19.49 7.76 -7.28
CA SER A 291 18.86 7.62 -5.97
C SER A 291 19.46 6.47 -5.17
N ALA A 292 19.73 5.33 -5.81
CA ALA A 292 20.47 4.23 -5.17
C ALA A 292 21.96 4.53 -4.93
N GLY A 293 22.51 5.59 -5.54
CA GLY A 293 23.90 5.99 -5.41
C GLY A 293 24.88 5.20 -6.29
N ALA A 294 24.40 4.61 -7.39
CA ALA A 294 25.21 3.91 -8.39
C ALA A 294 25.95 4.89 -9.32
N VAL A 295 25.29 6.02 -9.63
CA VAL A 295 25.83 7.13 -10.43
C VAL A 295 25.52 8.46 -9.73
N ARG A 296 26.19 9.54 -10.14
CA ARG A 296 25.91 10.88 -9.64
C ARG A 296 26.24 11.95 -10.67
N VAL A 297 25.68 13.14 -10.49
CA VAL A 297 26.10 14.31 -11.25
C VAL A 297 27.33 14.93 -10.59
N TYR A 298 28.43 15.06 -11.33
CA TYR A 298 29.64 15.73 -10.87
C TYR A 298 30.22 16.57 -12.00
N ARG A 299 30.43 17.88 -11.77
CA ARG A 299 30.94 18.84 -12.77
C ARG A 299 30.20 18.74 -14.11
N ARG A 300 28.85 18.71 -14.06
CA ARG A 300 27.96 18.59 -15.22
C ARG A 300 28.19 17.33 -16.08
N ARG A 301 28.60 16.24 -15.43
CA ARG A 301 28.72 14.92 -16.03
C ARG A 301 27.99 13.91 -15.17
N LEU A 302 27.36 12.94 -15.79
CA LEU A 302 26.87 11.74 -15.10
C LEU A 302 28.04 10.77 -14.97
N VAL A 303 28.47 10.49 -13.75
CA VAL A 303 29.66 9.67 -13.46
C VAL A 303 29.30 8.49 -12.55
N PRO A 304 29.94 7.32 -12.71
CA PRO A 304 29.78 6.21 -11.78
C PRO A 304 30.31 6.56 -10.37
N VAL A 305 29.61 6.08 -9.33
CA VAL A 305 30.07 6.19 -7.95
C VAL A 305 31.04 5.05 -7.65
N LYS A 306 32.26 5.38 -7.20
CA LYS A 306 33.31 4.38 -6.89
C LYS A 306 32.93 3.42 -5.75
N GLY A 307 32.16 3.93 -4.78
CA GLY A 307 31.71 3.13 -3.63
C GLY A 307 30.68 2.06 -3.97
N TRP A 308 29.95 2.22 -5.09
CA TRP A 308 28.90 1.28 -5.50
C TRP A 308 29.40 -0.15 -5.62
N SER A 309 30.52 -0.36 -6.33
CA SER A 309 31.08 -1.71 -6.56
C SER A 309 31.65 -2.37 -5.31
N ARG A 310 31.69 -1.68 -4.17
CA ARG A 310 32.13 -2.26 -2.88
C ARG A 310 30.96 -2.73 -2.01
N ARG A 311 29.72 -2.36 -2.37
CA ARG A 311 28.52 -2.79 -1.65
C ARG A 311 28.18 -4.23 -2.01
N ASP A 312 27.58 -4.94 -1.07
CA ASP A 312 27.05 -6.26 -1.33
C ASP A 312 26.04 -6.23 -2.51
N PRO A 313 25.97 -7.27 -3.37
CA PRO A 313 24.95 -7.33 -4.41
C PRO A 313 23.52 -7.18 -3.89
N THR A 314 23.19 -7.74 -2.73
CA THR A 314 21.87 -7.64 -2.11
C THR A 314 21.58 -6.22 -1.64
N ASP A 315 22.54 -5.57 -0.99
CA ASP A 315 22.44 -4.14 -0.59
C ASP A 315 22.21 -3.22 -1.79
N ARG A 316 22.90 -3.48 -2.90
CA ARG A 316 22.71 -2.72 -4.15
C ARG A 316 21.29 -2.87 -4.68
N ALA A 317 20.80 -4.11 -4.76
CA ALA A 317 19.46 -4.40 -5.25
C ALA A 317 18.39 -3.82 -4.31
N SER A 318 18.54 -4.00 -3.00
CA SER A 318 17.62 -3.44 -1.99
C SER A 318 17.59 -1.92 -2.06
N GLY A 319 18.74 -1.24 -2.22
CA GLY A 319 18.79 0.22 -2.35
C GLY A 319 18.05 0.73 -3.60
N VAL A 320 18.02 -0.03 -4.69
CA VAL A 320 17.25 0.34 -5.90
C VAL A 320 15.75 0.14 -5.69
N VAL A 321 15.35 -0.95 -5.02
CA VAL A 321 13.95 -1.17 -4.64
C VAL A 321 13.46 -0.09 -3.67
N THR A 322 14.27 0.27 -2.67
CA THR A 322 13.95 1.38 -1.75
C THR A 322 13.78 2.69 -2.51
N ALA A 323 14.69 3.01 -3.45
CA ALA A 323 14.55 4.22 -4.27
C ALA A 323 13.24 4.23 -5.06
N ALA A 324 12.85 3.10 -5.67
CA ALA A 324 11.58 3.00 -6.38
C ALA A 324 10.37 3.17 -5.45
N ALA A 325 10.40 2.54 -4.27
CA ALA A 325 9.28 2.54 -3.34
C ALA A 325 9.10 3.87 -2.57
N VAL A 326 10.19 4.61 -2.33
CA VAL A 326 10.18 5.86 -1.56
C VAL A 326 10.04 7.09 -2.47
N GLU A 327 10.70 7.12 -3.63
CA GLU A 327 10.62 8.28 -4.53
C GLU A 327 9.45 8.22 -5.50
N GLY A 328 8.79 7.08 -5.64
CA GLY A 328 7.64 6.91 -6.52
C GLY A 328 8.02 6.50 -7.96
N PRO A 329 7.54 5.35 -8.47
CA PRO A 329 7.79 4.90 -9.83
C PRO A 329 7.36 5.88 -10.92
N LEU A 330 6.23 6.56 -10.73
CA LEU A 330 5.67 7.48 -11.71
C LEU A 330 6.44 8.79 -11.69
N TRP A 331 6.79 9.29 -10.51
CA TRP A 331 7.65 10.45 -10.36
C TRP A 331 9.00 10.25 -11.07
N LEU A 332 9.66 9.12 -10.84
CA LEU A 332 10.94 8.78 -11.48
C LEU A 332 10.85 8.70 -13.01
N SER A 333 9.70 8.26 -13.53
CA SER A 333 9.48 8.07 -14.97
C SER A 333 9.05 9.35 -15.70
N PHE A 334 8.24 10.20 -15.07
CA PHE A 334 7.58 11.35 -15.71
C PHE A 334 8.13 12.70 -15.23
N GLY A 335 8.51 12.83 -13.96
CA GLY A 335 8.84 14.10 -13.30
C GLY A 335 7.64 15.05 -13.13
N GLY A 336 7.85 16.17 -12.43
CA GLY A 336 6.76 17.06 -11.98
C GLY A 336 6.30 18.15 -12.94
N ALA A 337 5.82 17.84 -14.15
CA ALA A 337 5.39 18.91 -15.08
C ALA A 337 4.19 18.59 -16.00
N ARG A 338 3.07 18.02 -15.50
CA ARG A 338 1.80 17.86 -16.26
C ARG A 338 0.54 17.87 -15.38
N VAL A 339 -0.64 18.16 -15.95
CA VAL A 339 -1.96 18.05 -15.27
C VAL A 339 -2.32 16.61 -14.88
N GLU A 340 -1.79 15.61 -15.58
CA GLU A 340 -1.84 14.18 -15.21
C GLU A 340 -1.05 13.86 -13.92
N SER A 341 -0.23 14.81 -13.44
CA SER A 341 0.69 14.65 -12.30
C SER A 341 -0.04 14.41 -10.99
N LEU A 342 -1.24 14.94 -10.79
CA LEU A 342 -1.93 14.85 -9.50
C LEU A 342 -2.33 13.39 -9.18
N LEU A 343 -2.92 12.67 -10.14
CA LEU A 343 -3.25 11.25 -9.92
C LEU A 343 -2.02 10.35 -9.88
N MET A 344 -0.93 10.74 -10.53
CA MET A 344 0.34 10.00 -10.44
C MET A 344 0.96 10.17 -9.04
N GLU A 345 0.93 11.40 -8.52
CA GLU A 345 1.36 11.73 -7.17
C GLU A 345 0.56 10.96 -6.12
N TYR A 346 -0.78 10.97 -6.20
CA TYR A 346 -1.59 10.16 -5.28
C TYR A 346 -1.29 8.65 -5.33
N VAL A 347 -1.01 8.09 -6.51
CA VAL A 347 -0.67 6.67 -6.64
C VAL A 347 0.71 6.36 -6.07
N ASP A 348 1.69 7.25 -6.27
CA ASP A 348 3.04 7.12 -5.70
C ASP A 348 3.03 7.37 -4.18
N ASP A 349 2.25 8.32 -3.67
CA ASP A 349 2.13 8.61 -2.24
C ASP A 349 1.42 7.47 -1.50
N ALA A 350 0.42 6.85 -2.11
CA ALA A 350 -0.24 5.67 -1.56
C ALA A 350 0.63 4.40 -1.63
N LEU A 351 1.75 4.43 -2.38
CA LEU A 351 2.56 3.24 -2.66
C LEU A 351 3.06 2.51 -1.42
N PRO A 352 3.69 3.17 -0.44
CA PRO A 352 4.15 2.49 0.77
C PRO A 352 3.02 1.76 1.49
N HIS A 353 1.82 2.34 1.52
CA HIS A 353 0.66 1.80 2.22
C HIS A 353 0.14 0.52 1.57
N TRP A 354 -0.14 0.53 0.27
CA TRP A 354 -0.67 -0.68 -0.38
C TRP A 354 0.39 -1.77 -0.56
N LEU A 355 1.68 -1.41 -0.64
CA LEU A 355 2.75 -2.42 -0.58
C LEU A 355 2.71 -3.22 0.73
N THR A 356 2.32 -2.60 1.86
CA THR A 356 2.20 -3.33 3.13
C THR A 356 1.08 -4.37 3.11
N MET A 357 0.06 -4.19 2.28
CA MET A 357 -1.02 -5.18 2.10
C MET A 357 -0.52 -6.49 1.46
N LEU A 358 0.60 -6.45 0.73
CA LEU A 358 1.22 -7.63 0.13
C LEU A 358 2.12 -8.41 1.10
N LEU A 359 2.43 -7.88 2.29
CA LEU A 359 3.29 -8.58 3.24
C LEU A 359 2.65 -9.83 3.88
N PRO A 360 1.38 -9.79 4.33
CA PRO A 360 0.70 -10.98 4.86
C PRO A 360 0.12 -11.89 3.77
N SER A 361 0.12 -11.46 2.51
CA SER A 361 -0.52 -12.18 1.41
C SER A 361 0.52 -12.85 0.51
N ASP A 362 0.35 -14.15 0.26
CA ASP A 362 1.16 -14.86 -0.75
C ASP A 362 0.93 -14.28 -2.15
N VAL A 363 -0.33 -13.96 -2.44
CA VAL A 363 -0.81 -13.42 -3.71
C VAL A 363 -1.98 -12.47 -3.45
N LEU A 364 -1.99 -11.32 -4.13
CA LEU A 364 -3.09 -10.36 -4.12
C LEU A 364 -3.54 -10.05 -5.56
N PRO A 365 -4.83 -10.13 -5.91
CA PRO A 365 -5.30 -9.76 -7.22
C PRO A 365 -5.04 -8.28 -7.53
N PHE A 366 -4.61 -7.98 -8.76
CA PHE A 366 -4.39 -6.60 -9.20
C PHE A 366 -5.63 -5.72 -9.02
N ASP A 367 -6.80 -6.24 -9.37
CA ASP A 367 -8.05 -5.48 -9.35
C ASP A 367 -8.46 -5.09 -7.92
N GLU A 368 -8.12 -5.91 -6.91
CA GLU A 368 -8.38 -5.55 -5.50
C GLU A 368 -7.56 -4.31 -5.07
N VAL A 369 -6.28 -4.26 -5.46
CA VAL A 369 -5.44 -3.08 -5.19
C VAL A 369 -5.94 -1.86 -5.97
N ALA A 370 -6.31 -2.07 -7.24
CA ALA A 370 -6.83 -1.02 -8.11
C ALA A 370 -8.14 -0.43 -7.58
N ASP A 371 -9.05 -1.26 -7.05
CA ASP A 371 -10.33 -0.83 -6.48
C ASP A 371 -10.13 -0.06 -5.17
N VAL A 372 -9.26 -0.54 -4.27
CA VAL A 372 -8.94 0.16 -3.02
C VAL A 372 -8.35 1.55 -3.30
N LEU A 373 -7.34 1.63 -4.18
CA LEU A 373 -6.74 2.90 -4.56
C LEU A 373 -7.71 3.79 -5.35
N GLY A 374 -8.50 3.19 -6.24
CA GLY A 374 -9.51 3.88 -7.01
C GLY A 374 -10.52 4.57 -6.12
N ASN A 375 -11.01 3.88 -5.08
CA ASN A 375 -11.94 4.45 -4.12
C ASN A 375 -11.28 5.55 -3.27
N LEU A 376 -10.10 5.28 -2.69
CA LEU A 376 -9.37 6.25 -1.87
C LEU A 376 -9.09 7.55 -2.62
N ILE A 377 -8.60 7.46 -3.85
CA ILE A 377 -8.23 8.62 -4.67
C ILE A 377 -9.49 9.31 -5.22
N SER A 378 -10.57 8.58 -5.49
CA SER A 378 -11.82 9.19 -5.97
C SER A 378 -12.49 10.06 -4.89
N ASP A 379 -12.27 9.76 -3.61
CA ASP A 379 -12.74 10.61 -2.51
C ASP A 379 -11.93 11.92 -2.40
N GLU A 380 -10.67 11.91 -2.83
CA GLU A 380 -9.77 13.08 -2.78
C GLU A 380 -9.80 13.92 -4.07
N VAL A 381 -10.15 13.32 -5.21
CA VAL A 381 -10.12 13.96 -6.53
C VAL A 381 -11.51 14.14 -7.11
N GLU A 382 -11.95 15.40 -7.15
CA GLU A 382 -13.25 15.78 -7.68
C GLU A 382 -13.31 15.59 -9.21
N PRO A 383 -14.30 14.84 -9.74
CA PRO A 383 -14.50 14.68 -11.17
C PRO A 383 -14.72 16.02 -11.89
N ARG A 384 -14.04 16.23 -13.02
CA ARG A 384 -14.21 17.38 -13.93
C ARG A 384 -14.55 16.92 -15.36
N PRO A 385 -15.84 16.61 -15.64
CA PRO A 385 -16.30 16.27 -16.98
C PRO A 385 -16.02 17.41 -18.00
N PRO A 386 -15.91 17.11 -19.31
CA PRO A 386 -16.06 15.80 -19.94
C PRO A 386 -14.77 14.96 -19.94
N TYR A 387 -13.63 15.53 -19.51
CA TYR A 387 -12.32 14.90 -19.66
C TYR A 387 -11.91 14.05 -18.44
N TRP A 388 -12.40 14.36 -17.25
CA TRP A 388 -12.13 13.67 -15.99
C TRP A 388 -13.43 13.23 -15.31
N THR A 389 -14.14 12.25 -15.86
CA THR A 389 -15.27 11.61 -15.18
C THR A 389 -14.77 10.71 -14.03
N ALA A 390 -15.63 10.38 -13.07
CA ALA A 390 -15.28 9.44 -12.00
C ALA A 390 -14.76 8.09 -12.55
N GLU A 391 -15.42 7.57 -13.58
CA GLU A 391 -14.96 6.36 -14.30
C GLU A 391 -13.56 6.53 -14.90
N ARG A 392 -13.27 7.69 -15.50
CA ARG A 392 -11.93 7.97 -16.05
C ARG A 392 -10.87 8.15 -14.96
N ILE A 393 -11.23 8.67 -13.79
CA ILE A 393 -10.32 8.75 -12.65
C ILE A 393 -9.94 7.34 -12.21
N VAL A 394 -10.92 6.45 -11.97
CA VAL A 394 -10.67 5.05 -11.58
C VAL A 394 -9.81 4.32 -12.62
N GLN A 395 -10.13 4.46 -13.92
CA GLN A 395 -9.33 3.86 -14.98
C GLN A 395 -7.90 4.43 -15.05
N SER A 396 -7.75 5.72 -14.80
CA SER A 396 -6.44 6.39 -14.75
C SER A 396 -5.62 5.95 -13.53
N VAL A 397 -6.25 5.74 -12.37
CA VAL A 397 -5.61 5.19 -11.17
C VAL A 397 -5.12 3.78 -11.44
N ALA A 398 -5.96 2.90 -11.98
CA ALA A 398 -5.54 1.55 -12.34
C ALA A 398 -4.41 1.57 -13.39
N ASP A 399 -4.46 2.48 -14.36
CA ASP A 399 -3.42 2.67 -15.38
C ASP A 399 -2.07 3.07 -14.78
N ASN A 400 -2.11 3.96 -13.79
CA ASN A 400 -0.94 4.41 -13.05
C ASN A 400 -0.40 3.32 -12.13
N LEU A 401 -1.28 2.59 -11.44
CA LEU A 401 -0.92 1.42 -10.63
C LEU A 401 -0.19 0.36 -11.48
N ALA A 402 -0.73 0.02 -12.65
CA ALA A 402 -0.10 -0.92 -13.57
C ALA A 402 1.33 -0.48 -13.95
N ARG A 403 1.53 0.81 -14.24
CA ARG A 403 2.87 1.37 -14.52
C ARG A 403 3.79 1.27 -13.31
N SER A 404 3.29 1.56 -12.10
CA SER A 404 4.08 1.42 -10.88
C SER A 404 4.48 -0.04 -10.64
N ILE A 405 3.59 -0.99 -10.88
CA ILE A 405 3.87 -2.43 -10.78
C ILE A 405 4.90 -2.87 -11.82
N GLU A 406 4.82 -2.40 -13.07
CA GLU A 406 5.87 -2.68 -14.09
C GLU A 406 7.26 -2.24 -13.62
N VAL A 407 7.35 -1.10 -12.93
CA VAL A 407 8.62 -0.62 -12.35
C VAL A 407 9.03 -1.47 -11.15
N LEU A 408 8.10 -1.82 -10.26
CA LEU A 408 8.37 -2.68 -9.09
C LEU A 408 8.83 -4.07 -9.52
N GLU A 409 8.28 -4.60 -10.61
CA GLU A 409 8.73 -5.83 -11.25
C GLU A 409 10.12 -5.67 -11.90
N LEU A 410 10.37 -4.57 -12.60
CA LEU A 410 11.68 -4.24 -13.18
C LEU A 410 12.78 -4.18 -12.11
N VAL A 411 12.49 -3.59 -10.94
CA VAL A 411 13.45 -3.54 -9.82
C VAL A 411 13.51 -4.84 -9.01
N GLY A 412 12.65 -5.81 -9.32
CA GLY A 412 12.61 -7.12 -8.69
C GLY A 412 11.93 -7.14 -7.32
N ALA A 413 11.08 -6.17 -7.00
CA ALA A 413 10.31 -6.12 -5.76
C ALA A 413 9.05 -7.01 -5.80
N ILE A 414 8.36 -7.05 -6.94
CA ILE A 414 7.10 -7.77 -7.13
C ILE A 414 7.18 -8.70 -8.35
N ARG A 415 6.39 -9.78 -8.35
CA ARG A 415 6.03 -10.54 -9.57
C ARG A 415 4.58 -10.26 -9.93
N TRP A 416 4.32 -10.06 -11.22
CA TRP A 416 2.97 -9.87 -11.74
C TRP A 416 2.62 -10.98 -12.73
N ASN A 417 1.90 -11.99 -12.24
CA ASN A 417 1.51 -13.17 -13.00
C ASN A 417 0.12 -13.01 -13.61
N ASP A 418 -0.16 -13.74 -14.69
CA ASP A 418 -1.50 -13.86 -15.30
C ASP A 418 -2.16 -12.52 -15.69
N ARG A 419 -1.36 -11.49 -15.99
CA ARG A 419 -1.85 -10.20 -16.47
C ARG A 419 -2.35 -10.27 -17.91
N GLU A 420 -3.36 -9.47 -18.20
CA GLU A 420 -4.00 -9.38 -19.51
C GLU A 420 -3.65 -8.06 -20.21
N GLN A 421 -3.56 -8.12 -21.54
CA GLN A 421 -3.44 -6.92 -22.37
C GLN A 421 -4.82 -6.40 -22.75
N VAL A 422 -5.12 -5.20 -22.28
CA VAL A 422 -6.35 -4.48 -22.61
C VAL A 422 -6.01 -3.31 -23.52
N THR A 423 -6.76 -3.17 -24.61
CA THR A 423 -6.62 -2.01 -25.50
C THR A 423 -7.62 -0.95 -25.06
N SER A 424 -7.14 0.25 -24.72
CA SER A 424 -8.00 1.37 -24.34
C SER A 424 -8.84 1.86 -25.52
N GLU A 425 -9.86 2.66 -25.24
CA GLU A 425 -10.70 3.34 -26.24
C GLU A 425 -9.89 4.20 -27.25
N PHE A 426 -8.66 4.60 -26.89
CA PHE A 426 -7.74 5.34 -27.74
C PHE A 426 -6.69 4.46 -28.44
N GLY A 427 -6.85 3.14 -28.42
CA GLY A 427 -5.94 2.19 -29.07
C GLY A 427 -4.61 1.97 -28.33
N GLN A 428 -4.50 2.40 -27.06
CA GLN A 428 -3.29 2.18 -26.26
C GLN A 428 -3.35 0.81 -25.60
N ILE A 429 -2.29 0.02 -25.72
CA ILE A 429 -2.18 -1.27 -25.02
C ILE A 429 -1.78 -1.01 -23.55
N ARG A 430 -2.55 -1.56 -22.62
CA ARG A 430 -2.36 -1.49 -21.16
C ARG A 430 -2.36 -2.89 -20.56
N GLN A 431 -1.68 -3.06 -19.43
CA GLN A 431 -1.73 -4.30 -18.64
C GLN A 431 -2.78 -4.17 -17.54
N ARG A 432 -3.55 -5.23 -17.29
CA ARG A 432 -4.64 -5.32 -16.30
C ARG A 432 -4.73 -6.71 -15.70
N GLY A 433 -5.48 -6.86 -14.60
CA GLY A 433 -5.78 -8.14 -13.98
C GLY A 433 -4.53 -8.89 -13.49
N GLY A 434 -4.69 -10.18 -13.21
CA GLY A 434 -3.62 -11.04 -12.73
C GLY A 434 -3.32 -10.89 -11.24
N ALA A 435 -2.24 -11.52 -10.82
CA ALA A 435 -1.89 -11.76 -9.42
C ALA A 435 -0.52 -11.15 -9.08
N LEU A 436 -0.47 -10.42 -7.97
CA LEU A 436 0.70 -9.72 -7.44
C LEU A 436 1.27 -10.50 -6.26
N SER A 437 2.60 -10.65 -6.20
CA SER A 437 3.29 -11.24 -5.05
C SER A 437 4.62 -10.55 -4.80
N LEU A 438 5.02 -10.42 -3.53
CA LEU A 438 6.34 -9.89 -3.20
C LEU A 438 7.42 -10.95 -3.46
N THR A 439 8.52 -10.52 -4.08
CA THR A 439 9.74 -11.33 -4.10
C THR A 439 10.41 -11.32 -2.72
N ALA A 440 11.42 -12.16 -2.51
CA ALA A 440 12.27 -12.05 -1.32
C ALA A 440 12.90 -10.65 -1.18
N LEU A 441 13.31 -10.02 -2.29
CA LEU A 441 13.84 -8.65 -2.24
C LEU A 441 12.75 -7.64 -1.86
N GLY A 442 11.53 -7.82 -2.37
CA GLY A 442 10.36 -7.01 -2.01
C GLY A 442 10.01 -7.13 -0.54
N ARG A 443 9.81 -8.36 -0.02
CA ARG A 443 9.50 -8.60 1.41
C ARG A 443 10.53 -7.96 2.34
N HIS A 444 11.81 -8.03 1.98
CA HIS A 444 12.91 -7.47 2.77
C HIS A 444 12.91 -5.93 2.82
N VAL A 445 12.53 -5.26 1.73
CA VAL A 445 12.48 -3.79 1.68
C VAL A 445 11.17 -3.27 2.23
N VAL A 446 10.04 -3.83 1.78
CA VAL A 446 8.69 -3.40 2.17
C VAL A 446 8.48 -3.54 3.67
N SER A 447 9.01 -4.58 4.32
CA SER A 447 8.85 -4.69 5.77
C SER A 447 9.53 -3.54 6.54
N ARG A 448 10.65 -2.99 6.04
CA ARG A 448 11.29 -1.82 6.66
C ARG A 448 10.46 -0.56 6.44
N ILE A 449 10.00 -0.36 5.20
CA ILE A 449 9.15 0.79 4.83
C ILE A 449 7.85 0.78 5.65
N ALA A 450 7.22 -0.38 5.82
CA ALA A 450 5.98 -0.53 6.58
C ALA A 450 6.09 0.04 8.00
N SER A 451 7.21 -0.20 8.68
CA SER A 451 7.45 0.36 10.02
C SER A 451 7.61 1.88 9.99
N GLU A 452 8.18 2.45 8.92
CA GLU A 452 8.36 3.90 8.73
C GLU A 452 7.04 4.63 8.43
N VAL A 453 6.10 3.96 7.77
CA VAL A 453 4.77 4.51 7.41
C VAL A 453 3.66 4.15 8.41
N GLY A 454 4.02 3.69 9.60
CA GLY A 454 3.07 3.52 10.72
C GLY A 454 2.43 2.13 10.85
N TYR A 455 2.91 1.12 10.11
CA TYR A 455 2.49 -0.28 10.29
C TYR A 455 3.57 -1.05 11.07
N PRO A 456 3.49 -1.11 12.41
CA PRO A 456 4.43 -1.90 13.20
C PRO A 456 4.33 -3.37 12.81
N ILE A 457 5.44 -3.95 12.36
CA ILE A 457 5.51 -5.35 11.97
C ILE A 457 6.10 -6.18 13.10
N GLN A 458 5.40 -7.25 13.49
CA GLN A 458 5.94 -8.24 14.40
C GLN A 458 7.07 -9.02 13.69
N ARG A 459 8.26 -9.01 14.29
CA ARG A 459 9.42 -9.78 13.86
C ARG A 459 9.88 -10.62 15.03
N VAL A 460 10.30 -11.85 14.74
CA VAL A 460 10.97 -12.71 15.72
C VAL A 460 12.37 -12.97 15.20
N ASP A 461 13.37 -12.67 16.03
CA ASP A 461 14.75 -13.03 15.74
C ASP A 461 14.99 -14.47 16.19
N LEU A 462 15.03 -15.39 15.23
CA LEU A 462 15.22 -16.81 15.46
C LEU A 462 16.69 -17.24 15.36
N ALA A 463 17.62 -16.31 15.08
CA ALA A 463 19.03 -16.66 14.88
C ALA A 463 19.65 -17.29 16.14
N ASP A 464 19.21 -16.84 17.33
CA ASP A 464 19.70 -17.31 18.63
C ASP A 464 18.58 -17.91 19.51
N ALA A 465 17.36 -18.03 18.99
CA ALA A 465 16.19 -18.48 19.76
C ALA A 465 16.23 -19.98 20.12
N GLU A 466 15.60 -20.38 21.22
CA GLU A 466 15.47 -21.80 21.60
C GLU A 466 14.37 -22.52 20.79
N PRO A 467 14.39 -23.87 20.68
CA PRO A 467 13.40 -24.63 19.91
C PRO A 467 11.93 -24.31 20.25
N SER A 468 11.62 -24.04 21.52
CA SER A 468 10.25 -23.69 21.94
C SER A 468 9.76 -22.37 21.34
N GLU A 469 10.65 -21.41 21.11
CA GLU A 469 10.30 -20.14 20.46
C GLU A 469 10.05 -20.36 18.96
N LEU A 470 10.78 -21.28 18.31
CA LEU A 470 10.48 -21.70 16.95
C LEU A 470 9.10 -22.36 16.86
N PHE A 471 8.76 -23.27 17.77
CA PHE A 471 7.44 -23.92 17.77
C PHE A 471 6.30 -22.91 17.93
N ALA A 472 6.44 -21.94 18.84
CA ALA A 472 5.47 -20.87 19.00
C ALA A 472 5.38 -19.93 17.78
N ALA A 473 6.46 -19.76 17.03
CA ALA A 473 6.46 -18.99 15.78
C ALA A 473 5.77 -19.75 14.63
N ILE A 474 5.90 -21.08 14.58
CA ILE A 474 5.23 -21.94 13.59
C ILE A 474 3.70 -21.80 13.69
N GLU A 475 3.16 -21.63 14.90
CA GLU A 475 1.73 -21.40 15.14
C GLU A 475 1.20 -20.07 14.58
N GLN A 476 2.08 -19.13 14.23
CA GLN A 476 1.72 -17.78 13.78
C GLN A 476 1.94 -17.56 12.28
N VAL A 477 2.36 -18.59 11.55
CA VAL A 477 2.66 -18.49 10.11
C VAL A 477 1.81 -19.48 9.31
N ASN A 478 1.62 -19.16 8.03
CA ASN A 478 1.00 -20.09 7.09
C ASN A 478 2.00 -21.17 6.65
N GLU A 479 1.50 -22.29 6.13
CA GLU A 479 2.31 -23.41 5.65
C GLU A 479 3.36 -22.99 4.59
N ALA A 480 3.02 -22.02 3.74
CA ALA A 480 3.92 -21.51 2.70
C ALA A 480 5.17 -20.80 3.27
N ASP A 481 5.09 -20.23 4.47
CA ASP A 481 6.20 -19.52 5.13
C ASP A 481 7.04 -20.43 6.02
N LEU A 482 6.57 -21.65 6.31
CA LEU A 482 7.20 -22.59 7.22
C LEU A 482 8.66 -22.91 6.83
N PRO A 483 9.00 -23.21 5.55
CA PRO A 483 10.38 -23.45 5.15
C PRO A 483 11.31 -22.26 5.41
N GLY A 484 10.84 -21.04 5.13
CA GLY A 484 11.60 -19.80 5.35
C GLY A 484 11.81 -19.51 6.84
N LEU A 485 10.76 -19.70 7.65
CA LEU A 485 10.81 -19.57 9.10
C LEU A 485 11.84 -20.55 9.69
N ILE A 486 11.77 -21.83 9.32
CA ILE A 486 12.69 -22.85 9.78
C ILE A 486 14.11 -22.52 9.32
N ALA A 487 14.33 -22.15 8.06
CA ALA A 487 15.65 -21.77 7.56
C ALA A 487 16.26 -20.56 8.30
N SER A 488 15.43 -19.65 8.81
CA SER A 488 15.88 -18.50 9.62
C SER A 488 16.32 -18.85 11.04
N TRP A 489 15.93 -20.02 11.55
CA TRP A 489 16.26 -20.45 12.92
C TRP A 489 17.66 -21.08 13.01
N GLN A 490 18.52 -20.49 13.84
CA GLN A 490 19.91 -20.91 14.06
C GLN A 490 20.67 -21.24 12.76
N PRO A 491 20.72 -20.31 11.78
CA PRO A 491 21.23 -20.58 10.43
C PRO A 491 22.74 -20.87 10.40
N ASN A 492 23.46 -20.52 11.47
CA ASN A 492 24.89 -20.75 11.62
C ASN A 492 25.24 -22.15 12.16
N LEU A 493 24.25 -22.94 12.62
CA LEU A 493 24.49 -24.30 13.07
C LEU A 493 24.42 -25.29 11.91
N ALA A 494 25.24 -26.35 11.98
CA ALA A 494 25.16 -27.44 11.03
C ALA A 494 23.78 -28.13 11.10
N PRO A 495 23.22 -28.61 9.97
CA PRO A 495 21.91 -29.27 9.96
C PRO A 495 21.76 -30.39 11.00
N LYS A 496 22.81 -31.18 11.22
CA LYS A 496 22.83 -32.24 12.25
C LYS A 496 22.71 -31.71 13.68
N ASP A 497 23.28 -30.56 13.99
CA ASP A 497 23.16 -29.95 15.32
C ASP A 497 21.78 -29.34 15.53
N ARG A 498 21.21 -28.75 14.47
CA ARG A 498 19.82 -28.26 14.47
C ARG A 498 18.85 -29.41 14.71
N ALA A 499 18.96 -30.49 13.95
CA ALA A 499 18.13 -31.68 14.11
C ALA A 499 18.23 -32.28 15.51
N ARG A 500 19.45 -32.39 16.07
CA ARG A 500 19.66 -32.86 17.44
C ARG A 500 18.90 -32.02 18.46
N ARG A 501 19.02 -30.69 18.38
CA ARG A 501 18.35 -29.77 19.32
C ARG A 501 16.84 -29.86 19.23
N ILE A 502 16.30 -29.99 18.02
CA ILE A 502 14.86 -30.16 17.80
C ILE A 502 14.38 -31.50 18.37
N ALA A 503 15.06 -32.61 18.06
CA ALA A 503 14.69 -33.92 18.60
C ALA A 503 14.73 -33.95 20.14
N GLU A 504 15.75 -33.35 20.76
CA GLU A 504 15.85 -33.20 22.22
C GLU A 504 14.72 -32.35 22.82
N ALA A 505 14.26 -31.32 22.11
CA ALA A 505 13.16 -30.46 22.55
C ALA A 505 11.81 -31.18 22.39
N VAL A 506 11.58 -31.80 21.24
CA VAL A 506 10.39 -32.59 20.89
C VAL A 506 10.19 -33.74 21.87
N ALA A 507 11.26 -34.45 22.25
CA ALA A 507 11.20 -35.51 23.26
C ALA A 507 10.74 -35.02 24.66
N ARG A 508 10.81 -33.70 24.93
CA ARG A 508 10.41 -33.07 26.20
C ARG A 508 9.15 -32.20 26.06
N ALA A 509 8.59 -32.12 24.86
CA ALA A 509 7.46 -31.26 24.55
C ALA A 509 6.20 -31.74 25.28
N ALA A 510 5.53 -30.82 25.97
CA ALA A 510 4.36 -31.14 26.78
C ALA A 510 3.08 -31.09 25.94
N MET A 511 3.05 -30.23 24.91
CA MET A 511 1.84 -29.98 24.12
C MET A 511 1.88 -30.73 22.79
N PRO A 512 0.74 -31.21 22.26
CA PRO A 512 0.66 -31.90 20.97
C PRO A 512 1.23 -31.06 19.83
N ARG A 513 0.85 -29.77 19.81
CA ARG A 513 1.30 -28.80 18.81
C ARG A 513 2.83 -28.66 18.75
N GLU A 514 3.51 -28.72 19.90
CA GLU A 514 4.98 -28.64 19.95
C GLU A 514 5.61 -29.92 19.40
N ARG A 515 5.02 -31.08 19.70
CA ARG A 515 5.46 -32.39 19.18
C ARG A 515 5.30 -32.43 17.65
N LEU A 516 4.16 -32.04 17.13
CA LEU A 516 3.89 -31.97 15.69
C LEU A 516 4.78 -30.94 14.99
N ALA A 517 4.89 -29.73 15.54
CA ALA A 517 5.73 -28.67 14.98
C ALA A 517 7.19 -29.12 14.89
N GLY A 518 7.74 -29.74 15.95
CA GLY A 518 9.11 -30.17 15.89
C GLY A 518 9.36 -31.39 15.00
N MET A 519 8.37 -32.28 14.80
CA MET A 519 8.45 -33.31 13.75
C MET A 519 8.49 -32.67 12.35
N ALA A 520 7.66 -31.64 12.09
CA ALA A 520 7.71 -30.89 10.83
C ALA A 520 9.06 -30.16 10.64
N VAL A 521 9.67 -29.66 11.72
CA VAL A 521 11.01 -29.06 11.64
C VAL A 521 12.09 -30.11 11.30
N LEU A 522 12.00 -31.32 11.87
CA LEU A 522 12.92 -32.41 11.53
C LEU A 522 12.79 -32.83 10.07
N ASP A 523 11.57 -32.78 9.53
CA ASP A 523 11.28 -32.99 8.12
C ASP A 523 12.00 -31.99 7.22
N GLU A 524 11.80 -30.70 7.48
CA GLU A 524 12.34 -29.61 6.68
C GLU A 524 13.88 -29.51 6.76
N ILE A 525 14.49 -29.88 7.89
CA ILE A 525 15.95 -29.94 8.01
C ILE A 525 16.55 -30.99 7.06
N GLY A 526 15.77 -32.02 6.71
CA GLY A 526 16.12 -33.05 5.74
C GLY A 526 16.57 -34.37 6.38
N THR A 527 16.28 -35.45 5.65
CA THR A 527 16.39 -36.83 6.14
C THR A 527 17.78 -37.22 6.63
N GLU A 528 18.83 -36.87 5.88
CA GLU A 528 20.23 -37.22 6.22
C GLU A 528 20.67 -36.65 7.59
N ALA A 529 20.19 -35.46 7.93
CA ALA A 529 20.53 -34.80 9.19
C ALA A 529 19.64 -35.27 10.35
N SER A 530 18.36 -35.54 10.06
CA SER A 530 17.34 -35.85 11.07
C SER A 530 17.24 -37.33 11.44
N GLU A 531 17.46 -38.26 10.50
CA GLU A 531 17.23 -39.70 10.70
C GLU A 531 17.88 -40.26 12.00
N PRO A 532 19.17 -39.99 12.31
CA PRO A 532 19.79 -40.58 13.51
C PRO A 532 19.11 -40.16 14.81
N TYR A 533 18.48 -38.99 14.83
CA TYR A 533 17.79 -38.46 16.01
C TYR A 533 16.32 -38.86 16.02
N VAL A 534 15.66 -38.96 14.86
CA VAL A 534 14.31 -39.53 14.77
C VAL A 534 14.30 -40.99 15.23
N ARG A 535 15.31 -41.79 14.83
CA ARG A 535 15.44 -43.17 15.33
C ARG A 535 15.59 -43.27 16.85
N GLN A 536 16.19 -42.27 17.51
CA GLN A 536 16.28 -42.24 18.98
C GLN A 536 14.93 -41.97 19.65
N LEU A 537 13.98 -41.35 18.94
CA LEU A 537 12.63 -41.10 19.46
C LEU A 537 11.77 -42.36 19.52
N LEU A 538 12.16 -43.44 18.83
CA LEU A 538 11.51 -44.76 18.92
C LEU A 538 11.56 -45.36 20.33
N ASP A 539 12.58 -44.99 21.12
CA ASP A 539 12.75 -45.46 22.50
C ASP A 539 11.95 -44.64 23.53
N GLY A 540 11.02 -43.78 23.08
CA GLY A 540 10.32 -42.80 23.91
C GLY A 540 8.82 -42.66 23.61
N PRO A 541 8.16 -41.65 24.21
CA PRO A 541 6.72 -41.41 24.06
C PRO A 541 6.29 -40.97 22.65
N LEU A 542 7.26 -40.75 21.76
CA LEU A 542 7.07 -40.33 20.38
C LEU A 542 7.33 -41.45 19.37
N ALA A 543 7.35 -42.70 19.83
CA ALA A 543 7.65 -43.85 18.98
C ALA A 543 6.76 -43.91 17.73
N GLY A 544 5.44 -43.71 17.86
CA GLY A 544 4.52 -43.67 16.71
C GLY A 544 4.76 -42.53 15.73
N HIS A 545 5.18 -41.36 16.23
CA HIS A 545 5.56 -40.22 15.37
C HIS A 545 6.82 -40.52 14.59
N ALA A 546 7.84 -41.06 15.26
CA ALA A 546 9.12 -41.40 14.65
C ALA A 546 8.98 -42.53 13.62
N ALA A 547 8.20 -43.57 13.95
CA ALA A 547 7.91 -44.67 13.03
C ALA A 547 7.19 -44.18 11.78
N SER A 548 6.15 -43.35 11.94
CA SER A 548 5.43 -42.73 10.83
C SER A 548 6.35 -41.89 9.95
N TRP A 549 7.22 -41.08 10.55
CA TRP A 549 8.17 -40.25 9.81
C TRP A 549 9.18 -41.10 9.01
N LEU A 550 9.72 -42.17 9.61
CA LEU A 550 10.68 -43.06 8.93
C LEU A 550 10.04 -43.81 7.75
N LEU A 551 8.78 -44.25 7.90
CA LEU A 551 8.02 -44.90 6.83
C LEU A 551 7.70 -43.92 5.70
N ALA A 552 7.26 -42.70 6.02
CA ALA A 552 6.94 -41.68 5.03
C ALA A 552 8.14 -41.28 4.15
N HIS A 553 9.36 -41.47 4.64
CA HIS A 553 10.61 -41.17 3.95
C HIS A 553 11.33 -42.38 3.36
N ASP A 554 10.69 -43.56 3.37
CA ASP A 554 11.29 -44.83 2.92
C ASP A 554 12.63 -45.16 3.63
N LEU A 555 12.79 -44.72 4.90
CA LEU A 555 13.98 -44.96 5.72
C LEU A 555 13.86 -46.22 6.59
N ALA A 556 12.65 -46.74 6.74
CA ALA A 556 12.34 -48.02 7.38
C ALA A 556 11.15 -48.67 6.66
N ASP A 557 10.96 -49.97 6.85
CA ASP A 557 9.76 -50.68 6.40
C ASP A 557 8.86 -51.10 7.58
N VAL A 558 7.67 -51.62 7.26
CA VAL A 558 6.69 -52.04 8.27
C VAL A 558 7.23 -53.19 9.13
N ASP A 559 8.15 -54.01 8.63
CA ASP A 559 8.74 -55.10 9.41
C ASP A 559 9.75 -54.55 10.43
N GLU A 560 10.42 -53.43 10.14
CA GLU A 560 11.39 -52.79 11.02
C GLU A 560 10.73 -51.94 12.13
N VAL A 561 9.74 -51.11 11.78
CA VAL A 561 9.14 -50.14 12.71
C VAL A 561 7.66 -50.33 12.99
N GLY A 562 7.02 -51.36 12.44
CA GLY A 562 5.58 -51.61 12.59
C GLY A 562 5.12 -51.77 14.04
N ASP A 563 5.95 -52.36 14.90
CA ASP A 563 5.66 -52.53 16.34
C ASP A 563 5.59 -51.19 17.11
N TYR A 564 6.13 -50.11 16.53
CA TYR A 564 6.11 -48.77 17.10
C TYR A 564 4.96 -47.92 16.57
N ILE A 565 4.25 -48.34 15.52
CA ILE A 565 3.09 -47.60 15.00
C ILE A 565 1.96 -47.71 16.01
N ASP A 566 1.54 -46.57 16.55
CA ASP A 566 0.45 -46.46 17.52
C ASP A 566 -0.48 -45.28 17.19
N ALA A 567 -1.49 -45.09 18.04
CA ALA A 567 -2.45 -43.99 17.88
C ALA A 567 -1.90 -42.62 18.30
N GLY A 568 -0.65 -42.52 18.78
CA GLY A 568 -0.09 -41.31 19.39
C GLY A 568 -0.06 -40.11 18.45
N PHE A 569 0.41 -40.31 17.21
CA PHE A 569 0.40 -39.26 16.17
C PHE A 569 -1.01 -38.74 15.89
N VAL A 570 -1.97 -39.65 15.71
CA VAL A 570 -3.36 -39.29 15.42
C VAL A 570 -4.01 -38.61 16.62
N ILE A 571 -3.72 -39.03 17.85
CA ILE A 571 -4.20 -38.35 19.07
C ILE A 571 -3.68 -36.91 19.11
N ASP A 572 -2.41 -36.68 18.84
CA ASP A 572 -1.83 -35.34 18.84
C ASP A 572 -2.45 -34.45 17.77
N LEU A 573 -2.62 -34.98 16.56
CA LEU A 573 -3.25 -34.30 15.44
C LEU A 573 -4.73 -33.96 15.73
N LEU A 574 -5.48 -34.85 16.38
CA LEU A 574 -6.87 -34.55 16.77
C LEU A 574 -6.92 -33.52 17.91
N ALA A 575 -5.98 -33.57 18.84
CA ALA A 575 -5.94 -32.65 19.97
C ALA A 575 -5.69 -31.19 19.55
N THR A 576 -5.08 -30.92 18.39
CA THR A 576 -4.92 -29.54 17.89
C THR A 576 -6.26 -28.90 17.51
N CYS A 577 -7.27 -29.70 17.17
CA CYS A 577 -8.62 -29.24 16.81
C CYS A 577 -9.62 -29.34 17.98
N GLN A 578 -9.17 -29.50 19.23
CA GLN A 578 -10.08 -29.72 20.37
C GLN A 578 -11.13 -28.59 20.57
N ASP A 579 -10.78 -27.37 20.16
CA ASP A 579 -11.64 -26.18 20.24
C ASP A 579 -12.62 -26.06 19.06
N ASP A 580 -12.46 -26.90 18.03
CA ASP A 580 -13.39 -27.09 16.91
C ASP A 580 -13.83 -28.58 16.79
N PRO A 581 -14.92 -28.96 17.51
CA PRO A 581 -15.40 -30.35 17.49
C PRO A 581 -15.83 -30.88 16.12
N GLU A 582 -16.25 -30.01 15.20
CA GLU A 582 -16.66 -30.43 13.86
C GLU A 582 -15.45 -30.83 13.02
N GLU A 583 -14.40 -29.99 13.03
CA GLU A 583 -13.13 -30.28 12.38
C GLU A 583 -12.47 -31.53 12.97
N LEU A 584 -12.40 -31.65 14.31
CA LEU A 584 -11.84 -32.82 14.98
C LEU A 584 -12.54 -34.12 14.55
N CYS A 585 -13.88 -34.11 14.50
CA CYS A 585 -14.64 -35.29 14.05
C CYS A 585 -14.39 -35.63 12.58
N ALA A 586 -14.26 -34.62 11.72
CA ALA A 586 -13.95 -34.83 10.30
C ALA A 586 -12.53 -35.41 10.12
N LEU A 587 -11.55 -34.87 10.84
CA LEU A 587 -10.16 -35.32 10.82
C LEU A 587 -10.02 -36.76 11.32
N PHE A 588 -10.73 -37.13 12.38
CA PHE A 588 -10.75 -38.51 12.90
C PHE A 588 -11.23 -39.53 11.84
N LEU A 589 -12.24 -39.15 11.06
CA LEU A 589 -12.75 -40.00 9.99
C LEU A 589 -11.78 -40.07 8.80
N HIS A 590 -11.03 -39.00 8.55
CA HIS A 590 -10.03 -38.94 7.49
C HIS A 590 -8.79 -39.80 7.81
N GLU A 591 -8.27 -39.68 9.03
CA GLU A 591 -7.05 -40.36 9.54
C GLU A 591 -7.30 -41.80 9.99
N SER A 592 -8.48 -42.35 9.73
CA SER A 592 -8.81 -43.71 10.12
C SER A 592 -7.99 -44.74 9.31
N PRO A 593 -7.40 -45.76 9.97
CA PRO A 593 -6.60 -46.78 9.31
C PRO A 593 -7.47 -47.66 8.40
N ALA A 594 -6.85 -48.57 7.64
CA ALA A 594 -7.55 -49.44 6.69
C ALA A 594 -8.66 -50.31 7.33
N GLY A 595 -8.56 -50.69 8.61
CA GLY A 595 -9.62 -51.40 9.33
C GLY A 595 -10.70 -50.48 9.94
N GLY A 596 -10.57 -49.16 9.74
CA GLY A 596 -11.61 -48.17 9.96
C GLY A 596 -11.59 -47.48 11.34
N PRO A 597 -12.54 -46.57 11.58
CA PRO A 597 -12.59 -45.73 12.78
C PRO A 597 -12.78 -46.52 14.09
N ASP A 598 -13.41 -47.69 14.05
CA ASP A 598 -13.56 -48.54 15.24
C ASP A 598 -12.21 -49.10 15.72
N GLU A 599 -11.31 -49.45 14.79
CA GLU A 599 -9.97 -49.95 15.12
C GLU A 599 -9.13 -48.83 15.75
N LEU A 600 -9.17 -47.63 15.17
CA LEU A 600 -8.49 -46.47 15.73
C LEU A 600 -8.97 -46.17 17.16
N LEU A 601 -10.28 -46.19 17.43
CA LEU A 601 -10.80 -46.01 18.79
C LEU A 601 -10.31 -47.10 19.75
N ASP A 602 -10.16 -48.34 19.27
CA ASP A 602 -9.64 -49.45 20.07
C ASP A 602 -8.11 -49.34 20.31
N GLN A 603 -7.36 -48.66 19.44
CA GLN A 603 -5.96 -48.29 19.67
C GLN A 603 -5.84 -47.10 20.64
N MET A 604 -6.63 -46.05 20.42
CA MET A 604 -6.57 -44.80 21.20
C MET A 604 -6.77 -45.01 22.69
N TRP A 605 -7.76 -45.79 23.14
CA TRP A 605 -7.98 -45.96 24.59
C TRP A 605 -6.83 -46.65 25.32
N GLN A 606 -5.97 -47.36 24.59
CA GLN A 606 -4.79 -48.05 25.11
C GLN A 606 -3.55 -47.16 25.13
N HIS A 607 -3.60 -45.99 24.50
CA HIS A 607 -2.49 -45.08 24.44
C HIS A 607 -2.44 -44.22 25.72
N ASP A 608 -1.23 -43.89 26.20
CA ASP A 608 -1.02 -43.16 27.45
C ASP A 608 -0.78 -41.65 27.24
N ALA A 609 -1.03 -41.13 26.02
CA ALA A 609 -0.92 -39.70 25.74
C ALA A 609 -1.90 -38.90 26.62
N PRO A 610 -1.46 -37.77 27.21
CA PRO A 610 -2.31 -36.91 28.05
C PRO A 610 -3.63 -36.48 27.40
N GLU A 611 -3.66 -36.36 26.08
CA GLU A 611 -4.75 -35.80 25.30
C GLU A 611 -5.80 -36.83 24.90
N THR A 612 -5.49 -38.12 25.09
CA THR A 612 -6.38 -39.25 24.78
C THR A 612 -7.76 -39.07 25.37
N GLU A 613 -7.83 -38.61 26.63
CA GLU A 613 -9.10 -38.41 27.33
C GLU A 613 -9.95 -37.32 26.66
N VAL A 614 -9.36 -36.17 26.37
CA VAL A 614 -10.03 -35.01 25.78
C VAL A 614 -10.54 -35.36 24.38
N VAL A 615 -9.70 -35.97 23.55
CA VAL A 615 -10.08 -36.34 22.17
C VAL A 615 -11.24 -37.34 22.17
N LEU A 616 -11.17 -38.40 22.99
CA LEU A 616 -12.25 -39.39 23.09
C LEU A 616 -13.55 -38.79 23.64
N GLU A 617 -13.45 -37.79 24.51
CA GLU A 617 -14.60 -37.05 25.02
C GLU A 617 -15.29 -36.23 23.92
N VAL A 618 -14.53 -35.45 23.14
CA VAL A 618 -15.07 -34.66 22.02
C VAL A 618 -15.72 -35.59 20.98
N LEU A 619 -15.02 -36.65 20.56
CA LEU A 619 -15.56 -37.64 19.63
C LEU A 619 -16.86 -38.28 20.14
N GLY A 620 -16.90 -38.63 21.43
CA GLY A 620 -18.09 -39.23 22.05
C GLY A 620 -19.32 -38.32 22.07
N GLN A 621 -19.10 -37.00 22.13
CA GLN A 621 -20.15 -35.99 22.20
C GLN A 621 -20.61 -35.51 20.81
N HIS A 622 -19.68 -35.37 19.85
CA HIS A 622 -19.92 -34.64 18.61
C HIS A 622 -20.00 -35.49 17.33
N LEU A 623 -19.55 -36.75 17.34
CA LEU A 623 -19.67 -37.62 16.15
C LEU A 623 -21.14 -37.79 15.72
N THR A 624 -21.40 -37.54 14.44
CA THR A 624 -22.75 -37.64 13.84
C THR A 624 -23.24 -39.08 13.74
N ASP A 625 -22.34 -40.04 13.48
CA ASP A 625 -22.66 -41.47 13.58
C ASP A 625 -22.80 -41.87 15.06
N ARG A 626 -24.06 -42.12 15.45
CA ARG A 626 -24.41 -42.55 16.82
C ARG A 626 -23.70 -43.83 17.27
N ARG A 627 -23.34 -44.72 16.34
CA ARG A 627 -22.61 -45.96 16.65
C ARG A 627 -21.17 -45.64 17.03
N LEU A 628 -20.48 -44.82 16.24
CA LEU A 628 -19.10 -44.40 16.50
C LEU A 628 -19.03 -43.50 17.74
N ALA A 629 -19.96 -42.56 17.92
CA ALA A 629 -20.04 -41.75 19.13
C ALA A 629 -20.18 -42.62 20.40
N LYS A 630 -20.97 -43.70 20.33
CA LYS A 630 -21.08 -44.67 21.43
C LYS A 630 -19.80 -45.49 21.63
N ALA A 631 -19.12 -45.85 20.55
CA ALA A 631 -17.82 -46.53 20.62
C ALA A 631 -16.76 -45.64 21.29
N ALA A 632 -16.68 -44.36 20.92
CA ALA A 632 -15.78 -43.38 21.52
C ALA A 632 -16.04 -43.18 23.02
N ARG A 633 -17.32 -43.07 23.45
CA ARG A 633 -17.67 -43.04 24.89
C ARG A 633 -17.24 -44.31 25.62
N LYS A 634 -17.34 -45.47 24.98
CA LYS A 634 -16.88 -46.73 25.55
C LYS A 634 -15.35 -46.78 25.65
N ALA A 635 -14.64 -46.30 24.63
CA ALA A 635 -13.19 -46.16 24.63
C ALA A 635 -12.73 -45.21 25.77
N LEU A 636 -13.37 -44.04 25.92
CA LEU A 636 -13.12 -43.11 27.03
C LEU A 636 -13.30 -43.76 28.40
N PHE A 637 -14.39 -44.52 28.59
CA PHE A 637 -14.62 -45.25 29.85
C PHE A 637 -13.53 -46.29 30.12
N LYS A 638 -13.10 -47.05 29.11
CA LYS A 638 -12.00 -48.02 29.24
C LYS A 638 -10.69 -47.30 29.62
N HIS A 639 -10.36 -46.20 28.95
CA HIS A 639 -9.16 -45.40 29.19
C HIS A 639 -9.12 -44.89 30.65
N ARG A 640 -10.18 -44.19 31.11
CA ARG A 640 -10.31 -43.72 32.50
C ARG A 640 -10.19 -44.85 33.53
N SER A 641 -10.77 -46.02 33.23
CA SER A 641 -10.72 -47.18 34.13
C SER A 641 -9.32 -47.79 34.25
N ARG A 642 -8.55 -47.78 33.15
CA ARG A 642 -7.14 -48.21 33.15
C ARG A 642 -6.27 -47.19 33.87
N ALA A 643 -6.43 -45.90 33.57
CA ALA A 643 -5.66 -44.83 34.21
C ALA A 643 -5.86 -44.79 35.73
N ALA A 644 -7.05 -45.13 36.24
CA ALA A 644 -7.32 -45.21 37.68
C ALA A 644 -6.72 -46.44 38.40
N GLN A 645 -6.17 -47.41 37.66
CA GLN A 645 -5.51 -48.61 38.22
C GLN A 645 -3.99 -48.49 38.31
N HIS A 646 -3.42 -47.45 37.69
CA HIS A 646 -2.02 -47.06 37.77
C HIS A 646 -1.87 -45.85 38.71
#